data_AF-G2ECX2-F1
#
_entry.id   AF-G2ECX2-F1
#
_cell.length_a   1.000
_cell.length_b   1.000
_cell.length_c   1.000
_cell.angle_alpha   90.00
_cell.angle_beta   90.00
_cell.angle_gamma   90.00
#
_symmetry.space_group_name_H-M   'P 1'
#
loop_
_entity.id
_entity.type
_entity.pdbx_description
1 polymer ?
#
loop_
_entity_poly.entity_id
_entity_poly.type
_entity_poly.pdbx_seq_one_letter_code
_entity_poly.pdbx_strand_id
1 'polypeptide(L)'
;MNKITLLLLFILAFLGIQVNAQITSAQVTNNATASLQMQTQIEKTIRLQRSATSRTTNRNLEATYVGAFNTDDGPLWNDNPMVYNGLEAAALVFGGGPSDYAISTNSNTADPATITHTAWATTWGVDDCLEIDEDYSVDLGDPGYNAPGGEYSAVSAYTKDNCFAPGNTNYVWLVDNSTSFITTWQTTIANETINIPTTGVGYNYRVDWGDGTANALISGDVLHTYETPGIYTVKISGDFPRIYFNNSGDREKIRSIEQWGTTEWASMSSAFYGCNNLVGNATDAPDLSGVTDMSYMFSEASVFNQDIGSWNMSNVTTMEGMFRGASAFNNAIGTWDLSNVTNMGSVFYEAIAFNQDISTWNVSSVTNMANMFTNAIAFNQNIGAWNVSNVTVMNDMFQGATLSTLNYDALLNGWRALPTLQAGVNFHAGNSTYCTGENARIALEGSFTWAITDAGLDCTGIQTCTPPIITIEVQDVDGNPMVDCIEQGSPYYAMVTLSGGYGNTSYNVSANNSDAVEVAADDFEVFGPFTVGTNFSVGAMGIQNGDCYVSTSINSPAFCPPPSNDCINSIPLSCGDSVAGTTLSATNSGMGSASCSVGTQKDVFYTLDVLENNEYTVTVVGANYDAVLAIYSGACGSLTEIDCVDNGFTDGVEETITFTAAATEALIIRTYDWSSSAGDFIISVTCPTMSINDNMMLVERRLYPNPLNDGTFYIHAPKLNGEQVVVNITDMAGRQIFNNTLSVTDNKVTVSVKDALTSGMYFVTLKHAGESSTFRVMKK
;
A
#
# COMPACT_ATOMS: atom_id res chain seq x y z
N MET A 1 -31.22 9.49 -25.94
CA MET A 1 -32.34 8.55 -26.14
C MET A 1 -33.60 9.35 -26.45
N ASN A 2 -34.20 9.13 -27.62
CA ASN A 2 -35.28 9.96 -28.14
C ASN A 2 -36.64 9.51 -27.63
N LYS A 3 -37.56 10.47 -27.39
CA LYS A 3 -38.90 10.33 -26.80
C LYS A 3 -39.86 9.34 -27.52
N ILE A 4 -39.43 8.67 -28.58
CA ILE A 4 -40.18 7.64 -29.32
C ILE A 4 -40.02 6.26 -28.66
N THR A 5 -38.88 5.98 -28.01
CA THR A 5 -38.64 4.68 -27.34
C THR A 5 -39.48 4.52 -26.06
N LEU A 6 -39.78 5.63 -25.37
CA LEU A 6 -40.59 5.61 -24.14
C LEU A 6 -42.08 5.40 -24.43
N LEU A 7 -42.56 5.76 -25.63
CA LEU A 7 -43.96 5.60 -26.03
C LEU A 7 -44.28 4.15 -26.45
N LEU A 8 -43.31 3.41 -27.01
CA LEU A 8 -43.48 1.98 -27.32
C LEU A 8 -43.51 1.10 -26.07
N LEU A 9 -42.74 1.44 -25.03
CA LEU A 9 -42.74 0.71 -23.75
C LEU A 9 -44.04 0.92 -22.95
N PHE A 10 -44.71 2.06 -23.10
CA PHE A 10 -46.00 2.32 -22.46
C PHE A 10 -47.19 1.61 -23.15
N ILE A 11 -47.11 1.36 -24.46
CA ILE A 11 -48.16 0.64 -25.21
C ILE A 11 -48.08 -0.88 -24.97
N LEU A 12 -46.90 -1.43 -24.73
CA LEU A 12 -46.70 -2.84 -24.36
C LEU A 12 -47.15 -3.18 -22.93
N ALA A 13 -47.25 -2.19 -22.03
CA ALA A 13 -47.74 -2.39 -20.66
C ALA A 13 -49.29 -2.35 -20.53
N PHE A 14 -50.02 -1.90 -21.55
CA PHE A 14 -51.48 -1.75 -21.52
C PHE A 14 -52.27 -2.91 -22.16
N LEU A 15 -51.59 -3.83 -22.85
CA LEU A 15 -52.16 -5.07 -23.39
C LEU A 15 -51.61 -6.23 -22.57
N GLY A 16 -52.33 -6.63 -21.52
CA GLY A 16 -51.95 -7.71 -20.59
C GLY A 16 -51.85 -9.10 -21.24
N ILE A 17 -50.79 -9.32 -22.03
CA ILE A 17 -50.39 -10.62 -22.56
C ILE A 17 -49.31 -11.16 -21.63
N GLN A 18 -49.69 -12.09 -20.76
CA GLN A 18 -48.74 -12.99 -20.13
C GLN A 18 -48.29 -14.02 -21.17
N VAL A 19 -47.01 -14.01 -21.55
CA VAL A 19 -46.39 -15.14 -22.23
C VAL A 19 -45.93 -16.12 -21.15
N ASN A 20 -46.79 -17.08 -20.83
CA ASN A 20 -46.35 -18.35 -20.27
C ASN A 20 -45.68 -19.14 -21.40
N ALA A 21 -44.35 -19.26 -21.36
CA ALA A 21 -43.65 -20.40 -21.95
C ALA A 21 -43.08 -21.21 -20.78
N GLN A 22 -43.79 -22.30 -20.44
CA GLN A 22 -43.25 -23.32 -19.55
C GLN A 22 -42.05 -23.97 -20.25
N ILE A 23 -40.86 -23.79 -19.68
CA ILE A 23 -39.73 -24.69 -19.93
C ILE A 23 -39.88 -25.82 -18.90
N THR A 24 -40.50 -26.91 -19.32
CA THR A 24 -40.46 -28.18 -18.57
C THR A 24 -39.12 -28.84 -18.80
N SER A 25 -38.42 -29.06 -17.70
CA SER A 25 -37.24 -29.90 -17.54
C SER A 25 -37.41 -31.31 -18.13
N ALA A 26 -36.68 -31.61 -19.21
CA ALA A 26 -36.19 -32.94 -19.54
C ALA A 26 -35.11 -32.85 -20.61
N GLN A 27 -33.90 -33.33 -20.28
CA GLN A 27 -32.76 -33.62 -21.18
C GLN A 27 -31.81 -32.47 -21.59
N VAL A 28 -31.23 -31.78 -20.61
CA VAL A 28 -29.83 -31.30 -20.71
C VAL A 28 -29.11 -31.72 -19.43
N THR A 29 -28.50 -32.89 -19.45
CA THR A 29 -27.50 -33.31 -18.47
C THR A 29 -26.26 -33.71 -19.24
N ASN A 30 -25.34 -32.76 -19.37
CA ASN A 30 -23.89 -32.95 -19.25
C ASN A 30 -23.22 -31.58 -19.37
N ASN A 31 -23.30 -30.84 -18.27
CA ASN A 31 -22.53 -29.63 -18.06
C ASN A 31 -21.12 -30.07 -17.66
N ALA A 32 -20.27 -30.37 -18.65
CA ALA A 32 -18.83 -30.51 -18.41
C ALA A 32 -18.22 -29.12 -18.49
N THR A 33 -18.06 -28.46 -17.34
CA THR A 33 -17.22 -27.27 -17.19
C THR A 33 -15.83 -27.59 -17.73
N ALA A 34 -15.36 -26.87 -18.75
CA ALA A 34 -13.99 -26.98 -19.24
C ALA A 34 -13.00 -26.78 -18.07
N SER A 35 -11.96 -27.61 -17.96
CA SER A 35 -10.96 -27.48 -16.90
C SER A 35 -10.31 -26.09 -16.95
N LEU A 36 -9.88 -25.57 -15.79
CA LEU A 36 -9.22 -24.27 -15.72
C LEU A 36 -7.96 -24.20 -16.62
N GLN A 37 -7.27 -25.34 -16.79
CA GLN A 37 -6.16 -25.49 -17.73
C GLN A 37 -6.60 -25.27 -19.18
N MET A 38 -7.73 -25.87 -19.59
CA MET A 38 -8.28 -25.69 -20.93
C MET A 38 -8.66 -24.23 -21.20
N GLN A 39 -9.29 -23.56 -20.21
CA GLN A 39 -9.62 -22.13 -20.31
C GLN A 39 -8.35 -21.26 -20.43
N THR A 40 -7.31 -21.59 -19.66
CA THR A 40 -6.03 -20.85 -19.66
C THR A 40 -5.28 -21.00 -20.99
N GLN A 41 -5.25 -22.20 -21.58
CA GLN A 41 -4.63 -22.45 -22.88
C GLN A 41 -5.37 -21.76 -24.03
N ILE A 42 -6.71 -21.74 -23.96
CA ILE A 42 -7.56 -20.98 -24.90
C ILE A 42 -7.24 -19.48 -24.81
N GLU A 43 -7.18 -18.91 -23.60
CA GLU A 43 -6.86 -17.50 -23.41
C GLU A 43 -5.45 -17.13 -23.88
N LYS A 44 -4.45 -17.98 -23.62
CA LYS A 44 -3.06 -17.74 -24.02
C LYS A 44 -2.91 -17.76 -25.54
N THR A 45 -3.59 -18.68 -26.22
CA THR A 45 -3.63 -18.78 -27.69
C THR A 45 -4.30 -17.56 -28.31
N ILE A 46 -5.42 -17.09 -27.73
CA ILE A 46 -6.11 -15.86 -28.15
C ILE A 46 -5.20 -14.62 -27.98
N ARG A 47 -4.44 -14.54 -26.88
CA ARG A 47 -3.50 -13.43 -26.64
C ARG A 47 -2.33 -13.42 -27.63
N LEU A 48 -1.80 -14.60 -28.00
CA LEU A 48 -0.71 -14.74 -28.97
C LEU A 48 -1.15 -14.39 -30.41
N GLN A 49 -2.38 -14.69 -30.81
CA GLN A 49 -2.89 -14.23 -32.11
C GLN A 49 -3.13 -12.72 -32.17
N ARG A 50 -3.45 -12.08 -31.05
CA ARG A 50 -3.58 -10.61 -30.98
C ARG A 50 -2.22 -9.90 -31.09
N SER A 51 -1.11 -10.56 -30.74
CA SER A 51 0.24 -10.00 -30.84
C SER A 51 0.95 -10.31 -32.17
N ALA A 52 0.51 -11.35 -32.89
CA ALA A 52 0.99 -11.65 -34.24
C ALA A 52 0.49 -10.59 -35.25
N THR A 53 1.42 -9.77 -35.73
CA THR A 53 1.20 -8.73 -36.73
C THR A 53 0.78 -9.32 -38.08
N SER A 54 -0.52 -9.49 -38.30
CA SER A 54 -1.10 -9.70 -39.63
C SER A 54 -2.39 -8.89 -39.82
N ARG A 55 -2.34 -7.97 -40.79
CA ARG A 55 -3.43 -7.12 -41.22
C ARG A 55 -4.49 -7.92 -42.00
N THR A 56 -5.51 -8.46 -41.34
CA THR A 56 -6.84 -8.70 -41.95
C THR A 56 -7.93 -8.80 -40.87
N THR A 57 -8.82 -7.81 -40.83
CA THR A 57 -10.24 -7.75 -40.36
C THR A 57 -10.84 -8.63 -39.24
N ASN A 58 -10.15 -9.53 -38.55
CA ASN A 58 -10.74 -10.38 -37.52
C ASN A 58 -10.55 -9.82 -36.10
N ARG A 59 -11.24 -8.72 -35.79
CA ARG A 59 -11.27 -8.16 -34.42
C ARG A 59 -12.40 -8.71 -33.52
N ASN A 60 -13.24 -9.60 -34.04
CA ASN A 60 -14.38 -10.21 -33.32
C ASN A 60 -14.32 -11.75 -33.38
N LEU A 61 -13.25 -12.33 -32.87
CA LEU A 61 -13.19 -13.79 -32.64
C LEU A 61 -13.94 -14.07 -31.33
N GLU A 62 -15.16 -14.58 -31.42
CA GLU A 62 -15.85 -15.23 -30.30
C GLU A 62 -15.54 -16.72 -30.35
N ALA A 63 -14.96 -17.24 -29.26
CA ALA A 63 -14.75 -18.68 -29.11
C ALA A 63 -16.08 -19.31 -28.66
N THR A 64 -16.69 -20.13 -29.52
CA THR A 64 -17.82 -20.97 -29.12
C THR A 64 -17.27 -22.36 -28.80
N TYR A 65 -17.40 -22.78 -27.54
CA TYR A 65 -17.08 -24.14 -27.12
C TYR A 65 -18.14 -25.09 -27.68
N VAL A 66 -17.72 -26.04 -28.51
CA VAL A 66 -18.61 -27.04 -29.12
C VAL A 66 -18.35 -28.41 -28.50
N GLY A 67 -18.54 -28.51 -27.18
CA GLY A 67 -18.58 -29.78 -26.46
C GLY A 67 -17.28 -30.59 -26.41
N ALA A 68 -17.35 -31.67 -25.63
CA ALA A 68 -16.43 -32.79 -25.66
C ALA A 68 -17.19 -33.99 -26.21
N PHE A 69 -16.58 -34.79 -27.09
CA PHE A 69 -17.21 -35.98 -27.63
C PHE A 69 -16.50 -37.22 -27.08
N ASN A 70 -17.29 -38.21 -26.67
CA ASN A 70 -16.81 -39.55 -26.38
C ASN A 70 -16.93 -40.34 -27.70
N THR A 71 -15.86 -40.93 -28.22
CA THR A 71 -15.96 -41.73 -29.47
C THR A 71 -16.59 -43.11 -29.27
N ASP A 72 -17.02 -43.48 -28.06
CA ASP A 72 -17.53 -44.83 -27.78
C ASP A 72 -19.02 -45.08 -28.11
N ASP A 73 -19.80 -44.09 -28.56
CA ASP A 73 -21.23 -44.29 -28.85
C ASP A 73 -21.50 -44.75 -30.31
N GLY A 74 -21.16 -46.00 -30.60
CA GLY A 74 -21.84 -46.79 -31.63
C GLY A 74 -23.14 -47.42 -31.07
N PRO A 75 -24.21 -47.64 -31.87
CA PRO A 75 -25.50 -48.05 -31.33
C PRO A 75 -25.45 -49.43 -30.65
N LEU A 76 -25.87 -49.41 -29.38
CA LEU A 76 -25.97 -50.48 -28.39
C LEU A 76 -26.54 -51.82 -28.88
N TRP A 77 -25.82 -52.92 -28.61
CA TRP A 77 -26.43 -54.23 -28.30
C TRP A 77 -25.86 -54.72 -26.95
N ASN A 78 -26.62 -54.47 -25.88
CA ASN A 78 -26.66 -55.14 -24.57
C ASN A 78 -25.39 -55.90 -24.10
N ASP A 79 -24.59 -55.28 -23.23
CA ASP A 79 -24.13 -55.84 -21.95
C ASP A 79 -23.38 -54.74 -21.13
N ASN A 80 -23.51 -54.78 -19.80
CA ASN A 80 -23.07 -53.79 -18.80
C ASN A 80 -21.53 -53.89 -18.51
N PRO A 81 -20.87 -52.91 -17.87
CA PRO A 81 -19.96 -51.91 -18.43
C PRO A 81 -18.46 -52.15 -18.10
N MET A 82 -17.55 -51.55 -18.88
CA MET A 82 -16.22 -51.13 -18.41
C MET A 82 -16.05 -49.65 -18.73
N VAL A 83 -15.96 -48.81 -17.69
CA VAL A 83 -15.72 -47.38 -17.81
C VAL A 83 -14.22 -47.19 -18.09
N TYR A 84 -13.86 -46.92 -19.33
CA TYR A 84 -12.58 -46.31 -19.67
C TYR A 84 -12.78 -44.79 -19.67
N ASN A 85 -12.11 -44.09 -18.76
CA ASN A 85 -12.07 -42.62 -18.77
C ASN A 85 -11.06 -42.17 -19.83
N GLY A 86 -11.56 -41.70 -20.97
CA GLY A 86 -10.78 -41.01 -21.99
C GLY A 86 -11.63 -39.89 -22.57
N LEU A 87 -11.13 -38.66 -22.54
CA LEU A 87 -11.83 -37.50 -23.08
C LEU A 87 -11.00 -36.98 -24.26
N GLU A 88 -11.58 -37.13 -25.44
CA GLU A 88 -11.01 -36.89 -26.77
C GLU A 88 -11.36 -35.47 -27.26
N ALA A 89 -10.36 -34.84 -27.89
CA ALA A 89 -10.35 -33.59 -28.66
C ALA A 89 -11.47 -32.53 -28.48
N ALA A 90 -11.06 -31.27 -28.27
CA ALA A 90 -11.93 -30.10 -28.41
C ALA A 90 -11.72 -29.41 -29.76
N ALA A 91 -12.80 -29.02 -30.44
CA ALA A 91 -12.78 -28.18 -31.63
C ALA A 91 -13.20 -26.74 -31.29
N LEU A 92 -12.37 -25.76 -31.65
CA LEU A 92 -12.70 -24.33 -31.62
C LEU A 92 -13.11 -23.88 -33.01
N VAL A 93 -14.31 -23.32 -33.18
CA VAL A 93 -14.77 -22.71 -34.44
C VAL A 93 -14.76 -21.20 -34.28
N PHE A 94 -14.13 -20.51 -35.23
CA PHE A 94 -14.11 -19.06 -35.28
C PHE A 94 -14.77 -18.55 -36.56
N GLY A 95 -16.04 -18.17 -36.48
CA GLY A 95 -16.72 -17.42 -37.55
C GLY A 95 -18.19 -17.78 -37.77
N GLY A 96 -19.08 -16.82 -37.47
CA GLY A 96 -20.38 -16.65 -38.13
C GLY A 96 -21.59 -17.39 -37.56
N GLY A 97 -22.34 -16.71 -36.67
CA GLY A 97 -23.77 -16.94 -36.40
C GLY A 97 -24.16 -18.24 -35.67
N PRO A 98 -25.26 -18.25 -34.90
CA PRO A 98 -25.68 -19.41 -34.12
C PRO A 98 -26.37 -20.43 -35.05
N SER A 99 -25.61 -21.42 -35.50
CA SER A 99 -26.16 -22.68 -35.99
C SER A 99 -25.38 -23.82 -35.35
N ASP A 100 -26.09 -24.78 -34.77
CA ASP A 100 -25.53 -25.88 -34.01
C ASP A 100 -24.62 -26.76 -34.89
N TYR A 101 -23.41 -27.04 -34.42
CA TYR A 101 -22.43 -27.91 -35.09
C TYR A 101 -22.18 -29.16 -34.26
N ALA A 102 -22.03 -30.32 -34.91
CA ALA A 102 -21.49 -31.55 -34.32
C ALA A 102 -20.46 -32.14 -35.28
N ILE A 103 -19.26 -32.45 -34.80
CA ILE A 103 -18.22 -33.15 -35.55
C ILE A 103 -18.14 -34.56 -34.94
N SER A 104 -18.28 -35.60 -35.77
CA SER A 104 -18.13 -37.00 -35.38
C SER A 104 -16.93 -37.60 -36.11
N THR A 105 -16.06 -38.30 -35.40
CA THR A 105 -14.99 -39.13 -35.99
C THR A 105 -15.38 -40.60 -35.82
N ASN A 106 -15.32 -41.37 -36.91
CA ASN A 106 -15.53 -42.82 -36.87
C ASN A 106 -14.18 -43.52 -36.66
N SER A 107 -14.00 -44.20 -35.52
CA SER A 107 -12.85 -45.07 -35.23
C SER A 107 -13.13 -46.50 -35.69
N ASN A 108 -13.14 -46.75 -37.01
CA ASN A 108 -13.29 -48.12 -37.49
C ASN A 108 -12.40 -48.44 -38.68
N THR A 109 -11.08 -48.50 -38.44
CA THR A 109 -10.15 -49.28 -39.27
C THR A 109 -9.04 -49.90 -38.41
N ALA A 110 -8.76 -51.19 -38.63
CA ALA A 110 -7.74 -51.97 -37.92
C ALA A 110 -6.31 -51.75 -38.45
N ASP A 111 -6.01 -50.57 -39.00
CA ASP A 111 -4.72 -50.21 -39.59
C ASP A 111 -4.35 -48.76 -39.18
N PRO A 112 -3.29 -48.54 -38.37
CA PRO A 112 -2.93 -47.21 -37.88
C PRO A 112 -2.33 -46.29 -38.96
N ALA A 113 -2.20 -46.73 -40.21
CA ALA A 113 -1.66 -45.91 -41.30
C ALA A 113 -2.73 -45.11 -42.08
N THR A 114 -4.03 -45.31 -41.85
CA THR A 114 -5.10 -44.62 -42.59
C THR A 114 -6.24 -44.17 -41.68
N ILE A 115 -6.05 -43.06 -40.96
CA ILE A 115 -7.18 -42.34 -40.35
C ILE A 115 -7.84 -41.47 -41.41
N THR A 116 -8.80 -42.01 -42.16
CA THR A 116 -9.71 -41.20 -42.98
C THR A 116 -10.74 -40.53 -42.07
N HIS A 117 -10.67 -39.21 -41.96
CA HIS A 117 -11.62 -38.40 -41.20
C HIS A 117 -12.79 -38.02 -42.12
N THR A 118 -13.94 -38.66 -41.97
CA THR A 118 -15.19 -38.20 -42.58
C THR A 118 -15.95 -37.32 -41.58
N ALA A 119 -16.14 -36.04 -41.92
CA ALA A 119 -17.00 -35.14 -41.17
C ALA A 119 -18.40 -35.11 -41.78
N TRP A 120 -19.44 -35.31 -40.96
CA TRP A 120 -20.83 -35.10 -41.38
C TRP A 120 -21.33 -33.75 -40.87
N ALA A 121 -21.84 -32.91 -41.78
CA ALA A 121 -22.65 -31.76 -41.42
C ALA A 121 -24.12 -32.11 -41.67
N THR A 122 -24.89 -32.40 -40.62
CA THR A 122 -26.34 -32.53 -40.74
C THR A 122 -27.02 -31.24 -40.33
N THR A 123 -27.43 -30.44 -41.31
CA THR A 123 -28.34 -29.32 -41.07
C THR A 123 -29.77 -29.85 -40.92
N TRP A 124 -30.37 -29.67 -39.75
CA TRP A 124 -31.83 -29.79 -39.62
C TRP A 124 -32.48 -28.57 -40.28
N GLY A 125 -33.07 -28.75 -41.46
CA GLY A 125 -33.99 -27.77 -42.06
C GLY A 125 -33.46 -26.90 -43.21
N VAL A 126 -32.48 -27.36 -43.98
CA VAL A 126 -32.11 -26.72 -45.25
C VAL A 126 -32.38 -27.72 -46.39
N ASP A 127 -33.53 -27.56 -47.07
CA ASP A 127 -33.79 -28.23 -48.35
C ASP A 127 -32.78 -27.65 -49.38
N ASP A 128 -31.99 -28.53 -50.03
CA ASP A 128 -31.04 -28.27 -51.15
C ASP A 128 -29.52 -28.37 -50.87
N CYS A 129 -29.05 -29.03 -49.82
CA CYS A 129 -27.68 -29.57 -49.81
C CYS A 129 -27.67 -30.98 -50.43
N LEU A 130 -27.37 -31.05 -51.72
CA LEU A 130 -27.12 -32.32 -52.41
C LEU A 130 -25.87 -33.01 -51.80
N GLU A 131 -26.06 -34.27 -51.44
CA GLU A 131 -25.03 -35.24 -51.05
C GLU A 131 -23.88 -35.22 -52.08
N ILE A 132 -22.69 -34.76 -51.67
CA ILE A 132 -21.47 -34.90 -52.46
C ILE A 132 -20.67 -36.03 -51.83
N ASP A 133 -20.79 -37.18 -52.46
CA ASP A 133 -20.04 -38.40 -52.17
C ASP A 133 -18.73 -38.34 -52.96
N GLU A 134 -17.67 -37.71 -52.43
CA GLU A 134 -16.31 -37.92 -52.93
C GLU A 134 -15.28 -37.87 -51.78
N ASP A 135 -14.44 -38.92 -51.77
CA ASP A 135 -13.32 -39.16 -50.88
C ASP A 135 -12.40 -37.92 -50.71
N TYR A 136 -12.19 -37.49 -49.47
CA TYR A 136 -11.14 -36.53 -49.15
C TYR A 136 -9.85 -37.27 -48.78
N SER A 137 -8.82 -37.17 -49.62
CA SER A 137 -7.45 -37.47 -49.23
C SER A 137 -6.88 -36.27 -48.47
N VAL A 138 -6.46 -36.47 -47.22
CA VAL A 138 -5.59 -35.52 -46.54
C VAL A 138 -4.23 -35.56 -47.23
N ASP A 139 -3.91 -34.51 -47.99
CA ASP A 139 -2.56 -34.28 -48.51
C ASP A 139 -1.66 -33.88 -47.34
N LEU A 140 -0.88 -34.83 -46.83
CA LEU A 140 0.28 -34.55 -45.97
C LEU A 140 1.39 -33.97 -46.86
N GLY A 141 1.21 -32.72 -47.30
CA GLY A 141 2.12 -32.05 -48.20
C GLY A 141 3.55 -31.94 -47.65
N ASP A 142 4.50 -32.29 -48.51
CA ASP A 142 5.97 -32.17 -48.42
C ASP A 142 6.44 -30.73 -48.05
N PRO A 143 7.68 -30.51 -47.58
CA PRO A 143 8.08 -29.73 -46.41
C PRO A 143 8.39 -28.27 -46.82
N GLY A 144 7.38 -27.41 -46.86
CA GLY A 144 7.52 -26.08 -47.48
C GLY A 144 7.53 -24.86 -46.54
N TYR A 145 7.19 -25.00 -45.26
CA TYR A 145 7.05 -23.84 -44.36
C TYR A 145 7.47 -24.15 -42.92
N ASN A 146 8.70 -24.63 -42.75
CA ASN A 146 9.36 -24.61 -41.45
C ASN A 146 9.71 -23.16 -41.08
N ALA A 147 8.94 -22.55 -40.19
CA ALA A 147 9.51 -21.54 -39.30
C ALA A 147 10.46 -22.28 -38.34
N PRO A 148 11.73 -21.87 -38.22
CA PRO A 148 12.67 -22.58 -37.36
C PRO A 148 12.30 -22.35 -35.88
N GLY A 149 11.95 -23.42 -35.17
CA GLY A 149 11.83 -23.44 -33.70
C GLY A 149 10.42 -23.54 -33.10
N GLY A 150 9.44 -24.17 -33.75
CA GLY A 150 8.09 -24.37 -33.19
C GLY A 150 7.80 -25.81 -32.80
N GLU A 151 7.74 -26.09 -31.50
CA GLU A 151 7.26 -27.35 -30.90
C GLU A 151 5.73 -27.45 -30.93
N TYR A 152 5.10 -27.59 -32.10
CA TYR A 152 3.67 -27.91 -32.15
C TYR A 152 3.34 -28.79 -33.35
N SER A 153 2.78 -29.98 -33.09
CA SER A 153 2.07 -30.76 -34.11
C SER A 153 0.69 -30.13 -34.34
N ALA A 154 0.66 -28.96 -34.99
CA ALA A 154 -0.58 -28.32 -35.41
C ALA A 154 -1.01 -28.91 -36.76
N VAL A 155 -1.97 -29.84 -36.75
CA VAL A 155 -2.66 -30.25 -37.98
C VAL A 155 -3.73 -29.20 -38.27
N SER A 156 -3.46 -28.27 -39.19
CA SER A 156 -4.48 -27.38 -39.72
C SER A 156 -5.18 -28.06 -40.89
N ALA A 157 -6.43 -28.49 -40.72
CA ALA A 157 -7.28 -28.87 -41.84
C ALA A 157 -7.95 -27.63 -42.44
N TYR A 158 -7.73 -27.38 -43.74
CA TYR A 158 -8.45 -26.34 -44.48
C TYR A 158 -9.76 -26.93 -45.01
N THR A 159 -10.91 -26.42 -44.58
CA THR A 159 -12.18 -26.67 -45.26
C THR A 159 -12.48 -25.50 -46.20
N LYS A 160 -12.39 -25.74 -47.50
CA LYS A 160 -12.99 -24.85 -48.50
C LYS A 160 -14.38 -25.38 -48.80
N ASP A 161 -15.32 -25.09 -47.92
CA ASP A 161 -16.73 -25.44 -48.16
C ASP A 161 -17.38 -24.36 -49.03
N ASN A 162 -17.97 -24.77 -50.16
CA ASN A 162 -18.64 -23.87 -51.10
C ASN A 162 -20.07 -23.50 -50.64
N CYS A 163 -20.49 -23.89 -49.43
CA CYS A 163 -21.83 -23.62 -48.91
C CYS A 163 -22.03 -22.21 -48.31
N PHE A 164 -21.01 -21.36 -48.27
CA PHE A 164 -21.14 -19.96 -47.79
C PHE A 164 -20.55 -18.94 -48.79
N ALA A 165 -21.05 -17.70 -48.73
CA ALA A 165 -20.56 -16.59 -49.53
C ALA A 165 -19.03 -16.43 -49.41
N PRO A 166 -18.31 -16.05 -50.49
CA PRO A 166 -16.85 -16.04 -50.51
C PRO A 166 -16.29 -15.05 -49.47
N GLY A 167 -15.58 -15.56 -48.47
CA GLY A 167 -14.84 -14.74 -47.50
C GLY A 167 -14.71 -15.27 -46.06
N ASN A 168 -15.41 -16.33 -45.68
CA ASN A 168 -15.33 -16.90 -44.33
C ASN A 168 -14.39 -18.11 -44.30
N THR A 169 -13.32 -18.03 -43.50
CA THR A 169 -12.39 -19.13 -43.25
C THR A 169 -12.56 -19.59 -41.82
N ASN A 170 -13.00 -20.84 -41.63
CA ASN A 170 -13.07 -21.47 -40.31
C ASN A 170 -11.76 -22.20 -40.03
N TYR A 171 -11.21 -22.02 -38.83
CA TYR A 171 -10.03 -22.72 -38.35
C TYR A 171 -10.47 -23.71 -37.29
N VAL A 172 -10.11 -25.00 -37.43
CA VAL A 172 -10.32 -26.03 -36.41
C VAL A 172 -8.96 -26.37 -35.82
N TRP A 173 -8.85 -26.27 -34.49
CA TRP A 173 -7.67 -26.65 -33.73
C TRP A 173 -7.99 -27.93 -32.95
N LEU A 174 -7.14 -28.95 -33.08
CA LEU A 174 -7.17 -30.11 -32.20
C LEU A 174 -6.27 -29.81 -31.00
N VAL A 175 -6.85 -29.80 -29.81
CA VAL A 175 -6.08 -29.75 -28.56
C VAL A 175 -5.74 -31.19 -28.17
N ASP A 176 -4.46 -31.54 -28.20
CA ASP A 176 -3.96 -32.82 -27.69
C ASP A 176 -4.15 -32.83 -26.17
N ASN A 177 -5.06 -33.66 -25.67
CA ASN A 177 -5.19 -33.93 -24.24
C ASN A 177 -4.18 -35.04 -23.91
N SER A 178 -2.92 -34.63 -23.80
CA SER A 178 -1.79 -35.54 -23.71
C SER A 178 -1.73 -36.20 -22.33
N THR A 179 -2.36 -37.36 -22.20
CA THR A 179 -2.40 -38.18 -20.98
C THR A 179 -1.04 -38.71 -20.52
N SER A 180 0.00 -38.56 -21.34
CA SER A 180 1.30 -39.15 -21.11
C SER A 180 2.22 -38.24 -20.29
N PHE A 181 2.96 -38.83 -19.37
CA PHE A 181 4.17 -38.24 -18.81
C PHE A 181 5.30 -38.33 -19.85
N ILE A 182 5.86 -37.19 -20.26
CA ILE A 182 6.83 -37.11 -21.37
C ILE A 182 8.17 -36.63 -20.84
N THR A 183 9.22 -37.38 -21.17
CA THR A 183 10.60 -37.09 -20.77
C THR A 183 11.55 -37.27 -21.95
N THR A 184 12.73 -36.65 -21.90
CA THR A 184 13.81 -36.99 -22.82
C THR A 184 14.96 -37.69 -22.10
N TRP A 185 15.59 -38.61 -22.82
CA TRP A 185 16.69 -39.44 -22.31
C TRP A 185 17.81 -39.52 -23.33
N GLN A 186 19.06 -39.63 -22.87
CA GLN A 186 20.23 -39.72 -23.75
C GLN A 186 20.96 -41.05 -23.59
N THR A 187 21.25 -41.68 -24.72
CA THR A 187 22.27 -42.73 -24.86
C THR A 187 23.49 -42.18 -25.60
N THR A 188 24.67 -42.69 -25.25
CA THR A 188 25.97 -42.20 -25.72
C THR A 188 26.72 -43.22 -26.57
N ILE A 189 26.39 -44.51 -26.43
CA ILE A 189 26.95 -45.59 -27.23
C ILE A 189 25.84 -46.46 -27.82
N ALA A 190 26.16 -47.18 -28.90
CA ALA A 190 25.25 -48.13 -29.53
C ALA A 190 24.90 -49.30 -28.58
N ASN A 191 23.65 -49.77 -28.66
CA ASN A 191 23.08 -50.82 -27.81
C ASN A 191 23.12 -50.49 -26.30
N GLU A 192 23.06 -49.21 -25.96
CA GLU A 192 22.93 -48.78 -24.58
C GLU A 192 21.47 -48.89 -24.12
N THR A 193 21.28 -49.21 -22.84
CA THR A 193 19.94 -49.38 -22.25
C THR A 193 19.47 -48.14 -21.50
N ILE A 194 18.16 -47.94 -21.46
CA ILE A 194 17.47 -47.06 -20.50
C ILE A 194 16.54 -47.91 -19.65
N ASN A 195 16.64 -47.73 -18.32
CA ASN A 195 15.75 -48.32 -17.33
C ASN A 195 14.82 -47.25 -16.75
N ILE A 196 13.51 -47.50 -16.76
CA ILE A 196 12.52 -46.71 -16.02
C ILE A 196 12.32 -47.38 -14.66
N PRO A 197 12.82 -46.78 -13.56
CA PRO A 197 12.75 -47.41 -12.24
C PRO A 197 11.41 -47.13 -11.56
N THR A 198 10.85 -48.18 -10.98
CA THR A 198 9.58 -48.20 -10.24
C THR A 198 9.79 -48.77 -8.84
N THR A 199 8.75 -48.74 -8.02
CA THR A 199 8.79 -49.36 -6.69
C THR A 199 7.38 -49.51 -6.12
N GLY A 200 7.15 -50.57 -5.37
CA GLY A 200 5.84 -50.84 -4.77
C GLY A 200 4.88 -51.51 -5.76
N VAL A 201 3.60 -51.17 -5.68
CA VAL A 201 2.50 -51.77 -6.45
C VAL A 201 1.68 -50.69 -7.14
N GLY A 202 0.72 -51.08 -7.98
CA GLY A 202 -0.18 -50.15 -8.68
C GLY A 202 0.31 -49.73 -10.07
N TYR A 203 1.31 -50.43 -10.62
CA TYR A 203 1.78 -50.20 -11.97
C TYR A 203 0.99 -51.04 -12.96
N ASN A 204 0.44 -50.38 -13.98
CA ASN A 204 -0.12 -50.98 -15.18
C ASN A 204 -0.03 -49.94 -16.30
N TYR A 205 1.17 -49.78 -16.83
CA TYR A 205 1.50 -48.69 -17.74
C TYR A 205 2.05 -49.17 -19.08
N ARG A 206 2.05 -48.25 -20.03
CA ARG A 206 2.66 -48.36 -21.37
C ARG A 206 3.79 -47.34 -21.47
N VAL A 207 4.86 -47.74 -22.14
CA VAL A 207 5.98 -46.87 -22.51
C VAL A 207 6.11 -46.87 -24.02
N ASP A 208 6.11 -45.67 -24.60
CA ASP A 208 6.59 -45.39 -25.95
C ASP A 208 8.03 -44.91 -25.86
N TRP A 209 8.96 -45.60 -26.52
CA TRP A 209 10.39 -45.30 -26.42
C TRP A 209 10.85 -44.23 -27.42
N GLY A 210 9.98 -43.77 -28.31
CA GLY A 210 10.32 -42.72 -29.28
C GLY A 210 11.26 -43.17 -30.40
N ASP A 211 11.56 -44.47 -30.50
CA ASP A 211 12.31 -45.11 -31.60
C ASP A 211 11.42 -46.00 -32.48
N GLY A 212 10.09 -45.88 -32.31
CA GLY A 212 9.09 -46.71 -32.98
C GLY A 212 8.76 -48.00 -32.24
N THR A 213 9.39 -48.26 -31.09
CA THR A 213 9.07 -49.41 -30.22
C THR A 213 8.29 -48.98 -28.98
N ALA A 214 7.52 -49.92 -28.42
CA ALA A 214 6.74 -49.69 -27.21
C ALA A 214 6.57 -50.98 -26.39
N ASN A 215 6.39 -50.81 -25.08
CA ASN A 215 6.00 -51.87 -24.16
C ASN A 215 4.68 -51.51 -23.48
N ALA A 216 3.82 -52.48 -23.23
CA ALA A 216 2.52 -52.29 -22.56
C ALA A 216 2.33 -53.31 -21.44
N LEU A 217 1.35 -53.06 -20.57
CA LEU A 217 0.99 -53.91 -19.42
C LEU A 217 2.19 -54.13 -18.47
N ILE A 218 2.99 -53.09 -18.26
CA ILE A 218 4.15 -53.13 -17.39
C ILE A 218 3.71 -52.95 -15.95
N SER A 219 4.18 -53.83 -15.06
CA SER A 219 3.83 -53.83 -13.64
C SER A 219 5.01 -53.57 -12.69
N GLY A 220 6.16 -53.14 -13.22
CA GLY A 220 7.39 -52.88 -12.48
C GLY A 220 8.43 -52.18 -13.35
N ASP A 221 9.71 -52.36 -13.07
CA ASP A 221 10.80 -51.77 -13.86
C ASP A 221 10.76 -52.29 -15.31
N VAL A 222 11.13 -51.43 -16.24
CA VAL A 222 11.26 -51.81 -17.65
C VAL A 222 12.56 -51.27 -18.24
N LEU A 223 13.26 -52.14 -18.95
CA LEU A 223 14.49 -51.82 -19.66
C LEU A 223 14.23 -51.84 -21.17
N HIS A 224 14.83 -50.90 -21.88
CA HIS A 224 14.85 -50.85 -23.34
C HIS A 224 16.24 -50.58 -23.86
N THR A 225 16.58 -51.13 -25.03
CA THR A 225 17.91 -51.02 -25.65
C THR A 225 17.79 -50.20 -26.93
N TYR A 226 18.58 -49.13 -27.05
CA TYR A 226 18.64 -48.31 -28.26
C TYR A 226 19.82 -48.73 -29.14
N GLU A 227 19.55 -49.16 -30.38
CA GLU A 227 20.59 -49.61 -31.31
C GLU A 227 21.57 -48.49 -31.66
N THR A 228 21.07 -47.27 -31.81
CA THR A 228 21.86 -46.07 -32.10
C THR A 228 21.97 -45.17 -30.86
N PRO A 229 23.10 -44.47 -30.65
CA PRO A 229 23.16 -43.42 -29.63
C PRO A 229 22.35 -42.20 -30.06
N GLY A 230 21.66 -41.55 -29.12
CA GLY A 230 20.82 -40.39 -29.42
C GLY A 230 20.10 -39.82 -28.21
N ILE A 231 19.27 -38.80 -28.46
CA ILE A 231 18.29 -38.30 -27.49
C ILE A 231 16.92 -38.79 -27.93
N TYR A 232 16.19 -39.41 -27.00
CA TYR A 232 14.93 -40.07 -27.25
C TYR A 232 13.83 -39.47 -26.38
N THR A 233 12.68 -39.22 -26.99
CA THR A 233 11.46 -38.77 -26.29
C THR A 233 10.68 -39.99 -25.84
N VAL A 234 10.63 -40.20 -24.53
CA VAL A 234 9.93 -41.33 -23.90
C VAL A 234 8.59 -40.85 -23.36
N LYS A 235 7.51 -41.53 -23.73
CA LYS A 235 6.14 -41.24 -23.29
C LYS A 235 5.60 -42.37 -22.42
N ILE A 236 5.15 -42.05 -21.22
CA ILE A 236 4.61 -43.02 -20.25
C ILE A 236 3.13 -42.72 -20.04
N SER A 237 2.27 -43.73 -20.19
CA SER A 237 0.80 -43.59 -20.05
C SER A 237 0.20 -44.77 -19.29
N GLY A 238 -0.94 -44.58 -18.63
CA GLY A 238 -1.59 -45.60 -17.80
C GLY A 238 -1.28 -45.43 -16.32
N ASP A 239 -1.46 -46.49 -15.53
CA ASP A 239 -1.27 -46.43 -14.08
C ASP A 239 0.23 -46.41 -13.74
N PHE A 240 0.76 -45.20 -13.51
CA PHE A 240 2.17 -44.96 -13.21
C PHE A 240 2.31 -44.11 -11.93
N PRO A 241 2.09 -44.71 -10.75
CA PRO A 241 1.91 -43.96 -9.51
C PRO A 241 3.16 -43.23 -9.01
N ARG A 242 4.36 -43.68 -9.43
CA ARG A 242 5.65 -43.12 -9.02
C ARG A 242 6.79 -43.56 -9.95
N ILE A 243 7.64 -42.63 -10.36
CA ILE A 243 9.00 -42.93 -10.84
C ILE A 243 9.94 -42.89 -9.62
N TYR A 244 10.96 -43.74 -9.54
CA TYR A 244 11.77 -43.86 -8.32
C TYR A 244 13.26 -44.09 -8.60
N PHE A 245 13.98 -43.01 -8.93
CA PHE A 245 15.43 -43.11 -9.15
C PHE A 245 16.21 -43.41 -7.87
N ASN A 246 15.87 -42.75 -6.76
CA ASN A 246 16.51 -42.96 -5.45
C ASN A 246 18.07 -43.00 -5.51
N ASN A 247 18.65 -42.04 -6.22
CA ASN A 247 20.09 -41.93 -6.46
C ASN A 247 20.75 -43.21 -7.05
N SER A 248 20.00 -43.93 -7.88
CA SER A 248 20.42 -45.21 -8.48
C SER A 248 20.05 -45.28 -9.97
N GLY A 249 20.36 -46.41 -10.61
CA GLY A 249 19.98 -46.67 -12.01
C GLY A 249 20.50 -45.64 -13.01
N ASP A 250 19.69 -45.39 -14.04
CA ASP A 250 20.02 -44.53 -15.18
C ASP A 250 19.73 -43.04 -14.95
N ARG A 251 19.80 -42.56 -13.69
CA ARG A 251 19.50 -41.16 -13.30
C ARG A 251 20.30 -40.09 -14.05
N GLU A 252 21.48 -40.42 -14.57
CA GLU A 252 22.30 -39.50 -15.36
C GLU A 252 21.85 -39.41 -16.83
N LYS A 253 20.99 -40.34 -17.28
CA LYS A 253 20.52 -40.45 -18.67
C LYS A 253 19.25 -39.66 -18.93
N ILE A 254 18.37 -39.49 -17.93
CA ILE A 254 17.22 -38.60 -18.07
C ILE A 254 17.72 -37.15 -18.19
N ARG A 255 17.21 -36.43 -19.19
CA ARG A 255 17.66 -35.08 -19.54
C ARG A 255 16.61 -34.03 -19.23
N SER A 256 15.34 -34.32 -19.50
CA SER A 256 14.29 -33.35 -19.24
C SER A 256 12.94 -33.98 -18.95
N ILE A 257 12.13 -33.23 -18.20
CA ILE A 257 10.67 -33.40 -18.13
C ILE A 257 10.05 -32.42 -19.11
N GLU A 258 9.47 -32.95 -20.18
CA GLU A 258 8.80 -32.14 -21.22
C GLU A 258 7.31 -31.96 -20.90
N GLN A 259 6.72 -32.90 -20.16
CA GLN A 259 5.31 -32.84 -19.80
C GLN A 259 4.99 -33.74 -18.60
N TRP A 260 4.13 -33.27 -17.69
CA TRP A 260 3.62 -34.08 -16.57
C TRP A 260 2.46 -34.99 -16.97
N GLY A 261 1.58 -34.52 -17.85
CA GLY A 261 0.40 -35.27 -18.30
C GLY A 261 -0.69 -35.38 -17.23
N THR A 262 -1.61 -36.33 -17.42
CA THR A 262 -2.74 -36.57 -16.50
C THR A 262 -2.47 -37.70 -15.52
N THR A 263 -1.19 -38.07 -15.31
CA THR A 263 -0.83 -39.12 -14.36
C THR A 263 -1.22 -38.68 -12.94
N GLU A 264 -2.07 -39.47 -12.29
CA GLU A 264 -2.38 -39.31 -10.87
C GLU A 264 -1.21 -39.85 -10.04
N TRP A 265 -0.38 -38.95 -9.52
CA TRP A 265 0.80 -39.34 -8.74
C TRP A 265 0.38 -39.77 -7.33
N ALA A 266 0.80 -40.97 -6.91
CA ALA A 266 0.56 -41.45 -5.56
C ALA A 266 1.66 -40.97 -4.59
N SER A 267 2.88 -40.76 -5.09
CA SER A 267 4.00 -40.25 -4.29
C SER A 267 5.10 -39.71 -5.20
N MET A 268 5.72 -38.61 -4.78
CA MET A 268 6.91 -38.04 -5.44
C MET A 268 8.21 -38.34 -4.68
N SER A 269 8.13 -39.17 -3.65
CA SER A 269 9.25 -39.51 -2.78
C SER A 269 10.39 -40.13 -3.58
N SER A 270 11.56 -39.51 -3.54
CA SER A 270 12.78 -39.87 -4.27
C SER A 270 12.62 -40.00 -5.79
N ALA A 271 11.63 -39.32 -6.37
CA ALA A 271 11.26 -39.52 -7.77
C ALA A 271 12.41 -39.26 -8.73
N PHE A 272 13.07 -38.10 -8.60
CA PHE A 272 14.22 -37.66 -9.42
C PHE A 272 15.51 -37.50 -8.60
N TYR A 273 15.61 -38.19 -7.46
CA TYR A 273 16.81 -38.14 -6.62
C TYR A 273 18.05 -38.58 -7.41
N GLY A 274 19.02 -37.67 -7.54
CA GLY A 274 20.33 -37.90 -8.15
C GLY A 274 20.33 -37.66 -9.66
N CYS A 275 19.24 -37.14 -10.23
CA CYS A 275 19.17 -36.83 -11.65
C CYS A 275 19.89 -35.50 -11.95
N ASN A 276 21.22 -35.52 -11.88
CA ASN A 276 22.07 -34.33 -11.98
C ASN A 276 21.87 -33.53 -13.27
N ASN A 277 21.50 -34.20 -14.36
CA ASN A 277 21.34 -33.61 -15.68
C ASN A 277 19.89 -33.21 -16.01
N LEU A 278 18.97 -33.35 -15.06
CA LEU A 278 17.54 -33.14 -15.29
C LEU A 278 17.20 -31.64 -15.35
N VAL A 279 16.63 -31.24 -16.49
CA VAL A 279 16.03 -29.93 -16.71
C VAL A 279 14.50 -30.07 -16.73
N GLY A 280 13.76 -29.04 -16.32
CA GLY A 280 12.31 -29.04 -16.47
C GLY A 280 11.86 -28.03 -17.53
N ASN A 281 11.26 -28.55 -18.59
CA ASN A 281 10.70 -27.78 -19.71
C ASN A 281 9.17 -27.75 -19.69
N ALA A 282 8.56 -28.63 -18.91
CA ALA A 282 7.11 -28.80 -18.88
C ALA A 282 6.38 -27.51 -18.52
N THR A 283 5.29 -27.26 -19.25
CA THR A 283 4.43 -26.07 -19.08
C THR A 283 3.13 -26.38 -18.32
N ASP A 284 2.83 -27.67 -18.14
CA ASP A 284 1.75 -28.18 -17.33
C ASP A 284 2.23 -28.49 -15.90
N ALA A 285 1.28 -28.79 -15.01
CA ALA A 285 1.54 -29.13 -13.62
C ALA A 285 1.10 -30.58 -13.36
N PRO A 286 1.82 -31.34 -12.51
CA PRO A 286 1.42 -32.69 -12.15
C PRO A 286 0.12 -32.70 -11.33
N ASP A 287 -0.67 -33.75 -11.46
CA ASP A 287 -1.75 -34.03 -10.52
C ASP A 287 -1.16 -34.59 -9.21
N LEU A 288 -1.14 -33.71 -8.20
CA LEU A 288 -0.60 -34.00 -6.87
C LEU A 288 -1.70 -34.33 -5.85
N SER A 289 -2.96 -34.51 -6.29
CA SER A 289 -4.09 -34.73 -5.39
C SER A 289 -3.92 -35.98 -4.52
N GLY A 290 -3.20 -37.00 -5.01
CA GLY A 290 -2.84 -38.21 -4.26
C GLY A 290 -1.51 -38.13 -3.48
N VAL A 291 -0.71 -37.08 -3.65
CA VAL A 291 0.65 -37.00 -3.11
C VAL A 291 0.66 -36.40 -1.71
N THR A 292 1.15 -37.18 -0.74
CA THR A 292 1.37 -36.73 0.65
C THR A 292 2.86 -36.62 1.01
N ASP A 293 3.74 -37.27 0.25
CA ASP A 293 5.19 -37.35 0.47
C ASP A 293 5.96 -36.94 -0.80
N MET A 294 6.71 -35.84 -0.68
CA MET A 294 7.62 -35.30 -1.70
C MET A 294 9.10 -35.39 -1.29
N SER A 295 9.41 -36.19 -0.28
CA SER A 295 10.75 -36.24 0.29
C SER A 295 11.79 -36.63 -0.77
N TYR A 296 12.89 -35.88 -0.86
CA TYR A 296 14.00 -36.11 -1.77
C TYR A 296 13.67 -36.09 -3.27
N MET A 297 12.50 -35.55 -3.68
CA MET A 297 12.04 -35.58 -5.08
C MET A 297 13.11 -35.07 -6.06
N PHE A 298 13.74 -33.92 -5.79
CA PHE A 298 14.79 -33.31 -6.61
C PHE A 298 16.13 -33.23 -5.88
N SER A 299 16.37 -34.11 -4.90
CA SER A 299 17.67 -34.15 -4.23
C SER A 299 18.76 -34.44 -5.26
N GLU A 300 19.88 -33.72 -5.20
CA GLU A 300 21.03 -33.81 -6.12
C GLU A 300 20.63 -33.63 -7.60
N ALA A 301 19.53 -32.96 -7.90
CA ALA A 301 19.18 -32.55 -9.27
C ALA A 301 19.85 -31.20 -9.57
N SER A 302 21.19 -31.21 -9.68
CA SER A 302 22.02 -29.99 -9.59
C SER A 302 21.68 -28.88 -10.58
N VAL A 303 21.17 -29.21 -11.77
CA VAL A 303 20.80 -28.23 -12.82
C VAL A 303 19.31 -27.91 -12.88
N PHE A 304 18.48 -28.56 -12.06
CA PHE A 304 17.03 -28.39 -12.10
C PHE A 304 16.62 -27.00 -11.61
N ASN A 305 15.91 -26.26 -12.47
CA ASN A 305 15.42 -24.92 -12.15
C ASN A 305 14.15 -24.59 -12.96
N GLN A 306 13.17 -25.48 -12.91
CA GLN A 306 11.86 -25.26 -13.55
C GLN A 306 10.97 -24.34 -12.72
N ASP A 307 10.11 -23.57 -13.38
CA ASP A 307 8.99 -22.89 -12.73
C ASP A 307 7.96 -23.93 -12.25
N ILE A 308 7.83 -24.04 -10.93
CA ILE A 308 6.94 -24.97 -10.22
C ILE A 308 6.05 -24.22 -9.21
N GLY A 309 5.99 -22.89 -9.29
CA GLY A 309 5.23 -22.07 -8.34
C GLY A 309 3.73 -22.34 -8.36
N SER A 310 3.21 -22.87 -9.48
CA SER A 310 1.79 -23.20 -9.67
C SER A 310 1.37 -24.59 -9.17
N TRP A 311 2.27 -25.37 -8.56
CA TRP A 311 1.95 -26.71 -8.07
C TRP A 311 0.99 -26.67 -6.87
N ASN A 312 0.05 -27.61 -6.83
CA ASN A 312 -0.88 -27.75 -5.71
C ASN A 312 -0.26 -28.59 -4.58
N MET A 313 0.16 -27.92 -3.51
CA MET A 313 0.87 -28.53 -2.37
C MET A 313 -0.04 -28.86 -1.19
N SER A 314 -1.35 -28.64 -1.31
CA SER A 314 -2.26 -28.64 -0.16
C SER A 314 -2.41 -30.00 0.54
N ASN A 315 -2.15 -31.12 -0.14
CA ASN A 315 -2.19 -32.46 0.46
C ASN A 315 -0.82 -32.95 0.97
N VAL A 316 0.26 -32.22 0.70
CA VAL A 316 1.62 -32.63 1.07
C VAL A 316 1.82 -32.47 2.58
N THR A 317 2.36 -33.50 3.22
CA THR A 317 2.64 -33.54 4.67
C THR A 317 4.12 -33.58 4.99
N THR A 318 4.97 -33.99 4.04
CA THR A 318 6.43 -33.98 4.16
C THR A 318 7.09 -33.64 2.83
N MET A 319 8.13 -32.81 2.92
CA MET A 319 8.97 -32.38 1.78
C MET A 319 10.47 -32.45 2.14
N GLU A 320 10.82 -33.36 3.05
CA GLU A 320 12.19 -33.53 3.55
C GLU A 320 13.19 -33.68 2.40
N GLY A 321 14.22 -32.83 2.37
CA GLY A 321 15.27 -32.92 1.37
C GLY A 321 14.83 -32.69 -0.09
N MET A 322 13.65 -32.12 -0.34
CA MET A 322 13.09 -32.00 -1.69
C MET A 322 14.05 -31.36 -2.70
N PHE A 323 14.80 -30.32 -2.32
CA PHE A 323 15.80 -29.63 -3.14
C PHE A 323 17.22 -29.76 -2.59
N ARG A 324 17.50 -30.79 -1.78
CA ARG A 324 18.82 -31.02 -1.20
C ARG A 324 19.86 -31.18 -2.30
N GLY A 325 20.85 -30.30 -2.43
CA GLY A 325 21.89 -30.36 -3.46
C GLY A 325 21.43 -29.89 -4.86
N ALA A 326 20.19 -29.37 -4.99
CA ALA A 326 19.71 -28.75 -6.23
C ALA A 326 20.32 -27.34 -6.38
N SER A 327 21.63 -27.29 -6.64
CA SER A 327 22.44 -26.08 -6.49
C SER A 327 22.04 -24.91 -7.40
N ALA A 328 21.43 -25.18 -8.57
CA ALA A 328 20.92 -24.17 -9.49
C ALA A 328 19.49 -23.69 -9.19
N PHE A 329 18.76 -24.35 -8.28
CA PHE A 329 17.34 -24.06 -8.05
C PHE A 329 17.14 -22.70 -7.38
N ASN A 330 16.37 -21.82 -8.01
CA ASN A 330 16.04 -20.47 -7.54
C ASN A 330 14.71 -19.95 -8.14
N ASN A 331 13.74 -20.83 -8.41
CA ASN A 331 12.42 -20.43 -8.91
C ASN A 331 11.45 -20.05 -7.79
N ALA A 332 10.53 -19.14 -8.08
CA ALA A 332 9.58 -18.61 -7.11
C ALA A 332 8.57 -19.68 -6.67
N ILE A 333 8.53 -19.95 -5.37
CA ILE A 333 7.66 -20.97 -4.74
C ILE A 333 6.91 -20.43 -3.51
N GLY A 334 6.89 -19.11 -3.32
CA GLY A 334 6.21 -18.45 -2.19
C GLY A 334 4.68 -18.66 -2.15
N THR A 335 4.07 -19.09 -3.26
CA THR A 335 2.62 -19.30 -3.43
C THR A 335 2.11 -20.66 -2.95
N TRP A 336 2.99 -21.57 -2.54
CA TRP A 336 2.59 -22.91 -2.10
C TRP A 336 1.80 -22.89 -0.78
N ASP A 337 0.72 -23.66 -0.73
CA ASP A 337 0.01 -23.97 0.51
C ASP A 337 0.71 -25.11 1.24
N LEU A 338 1.41 -24.76 2.34
CA LEU A 338 2.17 -25.69 3.17
C LEU A 338 1.53 -25.95 4.54
N SER A 339 0.25 -25.60 4.70
CA SER A 339 -0.46 -25.68 5.99
C SER A 339 -0.53 -27.08 6.60
N ASN A 340 -0.40 -28.13 5.78
CA ASN A 340 -0.38 -29.54 6.21
C ASN A 340 1.04 -30.13 6.37
N VAL A 341 2.09 -29.40 6.01
CA VAL A 341 3.47 -29.88 6.07
C VAL A 341 3.95 -29.89 7.52
N THR A 342 4.51 -31.02 7.94
CA THR A 342 5.03 -31.24 9.30
C THR A 342 6.55 -31.40 9.34
N ASN A 343 7.17 -31.79 8.23
CA ASN A 343 8.62 -32.01 8.11
C ASN A 343 9.19 -31.26 6.90
N MET A 344 10.07 -30.29 7.19
CA MET A 344 10.83 -29.48 6.22
C MET A 344 12.34 -29.64 6.43
N GLY A 345 12.78 -30.76 7.03
CA GLY A 345 14.20 -31.03 7.22
C GLY A 345 14.95 -31.03 5.88
N SER A 346 16.10 -30.37 5.83
CA SER A 346 17.02 -30.36 4.68
C SER A 346 16.45 -29.91 3.33
N VAL A 347 15.29 -29.24 3.26
CA VAL A 347 14.63 -28.87 2.00
C VAL A 347 15.58 -28.17 1.04
N PHE A 348 16.34 -27.17 1.50
CA PHE A 348 17.31 -26.38 0.73
C PHE A 348 18.76 -26.63 1.15
N TYR A 349 19.04 -27.79 1.74
CA TYR A 349 20.41 -28.18 2.08
C TYR A 349 21.28 -28.14 0.81
N GLU A 350 22.35 -27.34 0.78
CA GLU A 350 23.22 -27.14 -0.39
C GLU A 350 22.50 -26.63 -1.67
N ALA A 351 21.32 -26.01 -1.54
CA ALA A 351 20.68 -25.28 -2.63
C ALA A 351 21.33 -23.89 -2.79
N ILE A 352 22.57 -23.89 -3.29
CA ILE A 352 23.49 -22.74 -3.28
C ILE A 352 22.86 -21.44 -3.81
N ALA A 353 22.10 -21.51 -4.91
CA ALA A 353 21.53 -20.34 -5.59
C ALA A 353 20.18 -19.86 -5.02
N PHE A 354 19.55 -20.62 -4.11
CA PHE A 354 18.19 -20.34 -3.68
C PHE A 354 18.11 -19.08 -2.81
N ASN A 355 17.33 -18.09 -3.26
CA ASN A 355 17.08 -16.84 -2.54
C ASN A 355 15.70 -16.23 -2.87
N GLN A 356 14.69 -17.06 -3.15
CA GLN A 356 13.34 -16.57 -3.46
C GLN A 356 12.55 -16.25 -2.19
N ASP A 357 11.66 -15.26 -2.26
CA ASP A 357 10.78 -14.88 -1.16
C ASP A 357 9.83 -16.03 -0.81
N ILE A 358 9.91 -16.46 0.45
CA ILE A 358 9.10 -17.51 1.09
C ILE A 358 8.51 -17.01 2.42
N SER A 359 8.49 -15.69 2.63
CA SER A 359 7.95 -15.06 3.83
C SER A 359 6.46 -15.37 4.06
N THR A 360 5.73 -15.68 2.99
CA THR A 360 4.29 -15.99 2.97
C THR A 360 3.95 -17.44 3.31
N TRP A 361 4.94 -18.33 3.44
CA TRP A 361 4.69 -19.74 3.75
C TRP A 361 4.03 -19.92 5.12
N ASN A 362 2.93 -20.70 5.14
CA ASN A 362 2.34 -21.13 6.40
C ASN A 362 3.09 -22.36 6.95
N VAL A 363 4.01 -22.13 7.88
CA VAL A 363 4.80 -23.17 8.54
C VAL A 363 4.29 -23.55 9.93
N SER A 364 3.06 -23.16 10.30
CA SER A 364 2.56 -23.35 11.67
C SER A 364 2.45 -24.81 12.10
N SER A 365 2.34 -25.74 11.16
CA SER A 365 2.25 -27.19 11.42
C SER A 365 3.61 -27.89 11.44
N VAL A 366 4.70 -27.18 11.08
CA VAL A 366 6.03 -27.76 10.95
C VAL A 366 6.64 -28.03 12.32
N THR A 367 7.19 -29.23 12.48
CA THR A 367 7.84 -29.70 13.70
C THR A 367 9.35 -29.89 13.54
N ASN A 368 9.81 -30.13 12.31
CA ASN A 368 11.21 -30.37 11.96
C ASN A 368 11.67 -29.42 10.83
N MET A 369 12.68 -28.61 11.13
CA MET A 369 13.38 -27.70 10.20
C MET A 369 14.90 -27.94 10.23
N ALA A 370 15.35 -29.11 10.70
CA ALA A 370 16.77 -29.43 10.80
C ALA A 370 17.46 -29.30 9.44
N ASN A 371 18.60 -28.61 9.41
CA ASN A 371 19.41 -28.41 8.22
C ASN A 371 18.71 -27.74 7.02
N MET A 372 17.56 -27.08 7.21
CA MET A 372 16.71 -26.61 6.11
C MET A 372 17.44 -25.73 5.08
N PHE A 373 18.34 -24.86 5.54
CA PHE A 373 19.14 -23.93 4.71
C PHE A 373 20.65 -24.13 4.88
N THR A 374 21.09 -25.31 5.35
CA THR A 374 22.52 -25.58 5.51
C THR A 374 23.22 -25.41 4.16
N ASN A 375 24.29 -24.61 4.09
CA ASN A 375 25.02 -24.28 2.88
C ASN A 375 24.17 -23.68 1.73
N ALA A 376 22.99 -23.11 2.02
CA ALA A 376 22.21 -22.31 1.06
C ALA A 376 22.81 -20.89 0.98
N ILE A 377 23.97 -20.76 0.32
CA ILE A 377 24.85 -19.59 0.38
C ILE A 377 24.15 -18.29 0.00
N ALA A 378 23.26 -18.30 -1.01
CA ALA A 378 22.57 -17.11 -1.47
C ALA A 378 21.37 -16.68 -0.59
N PHE A 379 20.91 -17.54 0.32
CA PHE A 379 19.66 -17.31 1.04
C PHE A 379 19.78 -16.16 2.06
N ASN A 380 19.00 -15.10 1.84
CA ASN A 380 18.92 -13.91 2.69
C ASN A 380 17.53 -13.27 2.59
N GLN A 381 16.48 -14.03 2.92
CA GLN A 381 15.10 -13.54 2.94
C GLN A 381 14.59 -13.30 4.37
N ASN A 382 13.64 -12.38 4.53
CA ASN A 382 13.00 -12.13 5.81
C ASN A 382 11.92 -13.19 6.09
N ILE A 383 12.20 -14.08 7.03
CA ILE A 383 11.27 -15.13 7.49
C ILE A 383 10.81 -14.93 8.94
N GLY A 384 10.93 -13.71 9.48
CA GLY A 384 10.53 -13.42 10.86
C GLY A 384 9.02 -13.55 11.12
N ALA A 385 8.21 -13.48 10.07
CA ALA A 385 6.76 -13.68 10.15
C ALA A 385 6.35 -15.16 10.31
N TRP A 386 7.26 -16.11 10.16
CA TRP A 386 6.95 -17.53 10.29
C TRP A 386 6.52 -17.91 11.69
N ASN A 387 5.43 -18.66 11.79
CA ASN A 387 4.97 -19.24 13.04
C ASN A 387 5.74 -20.55 13.33
N VAL A 388 6.80 -20.46 14.14
CA VAL A 388 7.64 -21.60 14.54
C VAL A 388 7.23 -22.24 15.88
N SER A 389 6.01 -21.94 16.38
CA SER A 389 5.55 -22.38 17.70
C SER A 389 5.53 -23.90 17.93
N ASN A 390 5.46 -24.70 16.85
CA ASN A 390 5.45 -26.16 16.89
C ASN A 390 6.81 -26.81 16.56
N VAL A 391 7.82 -26.02 16.21
CA VAL A 391 9.14 -26.56 15.84
C VAL A 391 9.85 -27.08 17.07
N THR A 392 10.25 -28.35 17.01
CA THR A 392 11.01 -29.04 18.07
C THR A 392 12.45 -29.33 17.66
N VAL A 393 12.74 -29.36 16.35
CA VAL A 393 14.07 -29.66 15.81
C VAL A 393 14.47 -28.59 14.79
N MET A 394 15.53 -27.83 15.08
CA MET A 394 16.05 -26.74 14.24
C MET A 394 17.60 -26.72 14.19
N ASN A 395 18.23 -27.87 14.46
CA ASN A 395 19.69 -28.00 14.45
C ASN A 395 20.24 -27.65 13.06
N ASP A 396 21.36 -26.93 13.04
CA ASP A 396 22.14 -26.63 11.82
C ASP A 396 21.36 -25.89 10.71
N MET A 397 20.19 -25.32 11.01
CA MET A 397 19.27 -24.73 10.02
C MET A 397 19.95 -23.79 9.03
N PHE A 398 20.82 -22.89 9.49
CA PHE A 398 21.58 -21.95 8.65
C PHE A 398 23.09 -22.20 8.70
N GLN A 399 23.56 -23.39 9.10
CA GLN A 399 25.00 -23.69 9.09
C GLN A 399 25.57 -23.46 7.67
N GLY A 400 26.57 -22.60 7.53
CA GLY A 400 27.15 -22.25 6.22
C GLY A 400 26.33 -21.27 5.36
N ALA A 401 25.11 -20.89 5.78
CA ALA A 401 24.37 -19.75 5.24
C ALA A 401 24.59 -18.51 6.14
N THR A 402 24.35 -17.31 5.61
CA THR A 402 24.52 -16.06 6.36
C THR A 402 23.40 -15.10 6.01
N LEU A 403 22.48 -14.91 6.95
CA LEU A 403 21.48 -13.86 6.86
C LEU A 403 22.15 -12.52 7.11
N SER A 404 21.70 -11.49 6.38
CA SER A 404 22.02 -10.10 6.71
C SER A 404 21.51 -9.78 8.13
N THR A 405 22.19 -8.85 8.82
CA THR A 405 21.77 -8.49 10.17
C THR A 405 20.33 -7.99 10.25
N LEU A 406 19.86 -7.28 9.22
CA LEU A 406 18.45 -6.84 9.13
C LEU A 406 17.48 -8.02 9.15
N ASN A 407 17.71 -9.03 8.31
CA ASN A 407 16.83 -10.20 8.25
C ASN A 407 16.95 -11.08 9.49
N TYR A 408 18.14 -11.20 10.08
CA TYR A 408 18.30 -11.95 11.31
C TYR A 408 17.67 -11.26 12.52
N ASP A 409 17.78 -9.93 12.62
CA ASP A 409 17.08 -9.14 13.63
C ASP A 409 15.55 -9.28 13.50
N ALA A 410 15.02 -9.18 12.27
CA ALA A 410 13.60 -9.40 12.00
C ALA A 410 13.15 -10.82 12.38
N LEU A 411 13.98 -11.83 12.10
CA LEU A 411 13.74 -13.22 12.51
C LEU A 411 13.65 -13.37 14.02
N LEU A 412 14.66 -12.88 14.76
CA LEU A 412 14.70 -12.95 16.22
C LEU A 412 13.48 -12.25 16.84
N ASN A 413 13.19 -11.03 16.40
CA ASN A 413 12.09 -10.22 16.90
C ASN A 413 10.72 -10.85 16.59
N GLY A 414 10.52 -11.31 15.36
CA GLY A 414 9.27 -11.93 14.93
C GLY A 414 8.98 -13.23 15.67
N TRP A 415 9.98 -14.11 15.79
CA TRP A 415 9.80 -15.38 16.50
C TRP A 415 9.58 -15.17 18.00
N ARG A 416 10.29 -14.21 18.61
CA ARG A 416 10.07 -13.88 20.01
C ARG A 416 8.66 -13.35 20.29
N ALA A 417 8.04 -12.67 19.32
CA ALA A 417 6.69 -12.13 19.45
C ALA A 417 5.59 -13.21 19.41
N LEU A 418 5.93 -14.45 19.04
CA LEU A 418 4.96 -15.55 19.02
C LEU A 418 4.42 -15.86 20.44
N PRO A 419 3.12 -16.18 20.56
CA PRO A 419 2.47 -16.36 21.85
C PRO A 419 2.98 -17.58 22.62
N THR A 420 3.43 -18.61 21.89
CA THR A 420 3.98 -19.85 22.44
C THR A 420 5.18 -20.29 21.61
N LEU A 421 6.19 -20.86 22.25
CA LEU A 421 7.33 -21.49 21.60
C LEU A 421 7.69 -22.77 22.38
N GLN A 422 8.23 -23.76 21.67
CA GLN A 422 8.79 -24.95 22.32
C GLN A 422 10.04 -24.58 23.11
N ALA A 423 10.23 -25.20 24.28
CA ALA A 423 11.42 -25.00 25.08
C ALA A 423 12.56 -25.93 24.64
N GLY A 424 13.81 -25.50 24.80
CA GLY A 424 14.98 -26.36 24.57
C GLY A 424 15.33 -26.60 23.10
N VAL A 425 14.85 -25.75 22.19
CA VAL A 425 15.18 -25.87 20.77
C VAL A 425 16.63 -25.41 20.54
N ASN A 426 17.40 -26.25 19.84
CA ASN A 426 18.71 -25.87 19.32
C ASN A 426 18.51 -25.19 17.96
N PHE A 427 18.92 -23.93 17.86
CA PHE A 427 18.83 -23.14 16.64
C PHE A 427 20.22 -22.68 16.21
N HIS A 428 20.61 -22.97 14.97
CA HIS A 428 21.87 -22.50 14.42
C HIS A 428 21.60 -21.50 13.29
N ALA A 429 21.94 -20.23 13.52
CA ALA A 429 21.78 -19.12 12.59
C ALA A 429 23.01 -18.90 11.69
N GLY A 430 23.88 -19.90 11.54
CA GLY A 430 25.11 -19.79 10.75
C GLY A 430 26.08 -18.72 11.26
N ASN A 431 26.65 -17.96 10.33
CA ASN A 431 27.51 -16.81 10.62
C ASN A 431 26.73 -15.48 10.69
N SER A 432 25.41 -15.54 10.88
CA SER A 432 24.58 -14.33 10.92
C SER A 432 24.85 -13.56 12.21
N THR A 433 25.03 -12.24 12.08
CA THR A 433 25.19 -11.31 13.20
C THR A 433 23.88 -10.61 13.51
N TYR A 434 23.62 -10.25 14.77
CA TYR A 434 22.43 -9.51 15.20
C TYR A 434 22.81 -8.15 15.81
N CYS A 435 21.87 -7.22 15.88
CA CYS A 435 22.02 -5.97 16.62
C CYS A 435 20.72 -5.57 17.34
N THR A 436 19.69 -5.17 16.60
CA THR A 436 18.41 -4.74 17.21
C THR A 436 17.60 -5.90 17.77
N GLY A 437 17.90 -7.14 17.35
CA GLY A 437 17.30 -8.37 17.88
C GLY A 437 17.89 -8.87 19.21
N GLU A 438 18.84 -8.14 19.83
CA GLU A 438 19.53 -8.58 21.06
C GLU A 438 18.55 -8.97 22.18
N ASN A 439 17.57 -8.11 22.48
CA ASN A 439 16.56 -8.38 23.51
C ASN A 439 15.73 -9.63 23.20
N ALA A 440 15.39 -9.83 21.93
CA ALA A 440 14.62 -11.00 21.50
C ALA A 440 15.44 -12.28 21.64
N ARG A 441 16.70 -12.26 21.23
CA ARG A 441 17.64 -13.37 21.39
C ARG A 441 17.84 -13.76 22.85
N ILE A 442 18.11 -12.80 23.73
CA ILE A 442 18.23 -13.03 25.18
C ILE A 442 16.96 -13.68 25.74
N ALA A 443 15.79 -13.25 25.29
CA ALA A 443 14.54 -13.81 25.76
C ALA A 443 14.25 -15.23 25.22
N LEU A 444 14.68 -15.55 23.99
CA LEU A 444 14.63 -16.92 23.44
C LEU A 444 15.52 -17.88 24.26
N GLU A 445 16.75 -17.48 24.57
CA GLU A 445 17.67 -18.27 25.41
C GLU A 445 17.19 -18.38 26.86
N GLY A 446 16.68 -17.28 27.44
CA GLY A 446 16.29 -17.24 28.84
C GLY A 446 14.91 -17.85 29.12
N SER A 447 13.87 -17.38 28.43
CA SER A 447 12.48 -17.76 28.73
C SER A 447 12.09 -19.10 28.11
N PHE A 448 12.70 -19.45 26.97
CA PHE A 448 12.40 -20.68 26.24
C PHE A 448 13.57 -21.67 26.25
N THR A 449 14.66 -21.38 26.96
CA THR A 449 15.84 -22.25 27.08
C THR A 449 16.40 -22.70 25.73
N TRP A 450 16.31 -21.86 24.69
CA TRP A 450 16.89 -22.16 23.39
C TRP A 450 18.41 -22.15 23.46
N ALA A 451 19.06 -23.00 22.66
CA ALA A 451 20.49 -22.93 22.42
C ALA A 451 20.73 -22.32 21.04
N ILE A 452 21.17 -21.06 21.00
CA ILE A 452 21.38 -20.31 19.75
C ILE A 452 22.87 -20.28 19.40
N THR A 453 23.20 -20.74 18.19
CA THR A 453 24.55 -20.63 17.62
C THR A 453 24.54 -19.64 16.45
N ASP A 454 25.19 -18.51 16.63
CA ASP A 454 25.29 -17.40 15.66
C ASP A 454 26.65 -16.70 15.77
N ALA A 455 26.90 -15.67 14.94
CA ALA A 455 28.16 -14.92 14.96
C ALA A 455 28.23 -13.84 16.07
N GLY A 456 27.20 -13.73 16.90
CA GLY A 456 27.14 -12.77 18.00
C GLY A 456 26.62 -11.38 17.62
N LEU A 457 26.67 -10.47 18.60
CA LEU A 457 26.28 -9.08 18.46
C LEU A 457 27.29 -8.34 17.58
N ASP A 458 26.83 -7.82 16.45
CA ASP A 458 27.61 -6.92 15.60
C ASP A 458 26.71 -5.80 15.07
N CYS A 459 26.90 -4.61 15.65
CA CYS A 459 26.26 -3.38 15.20
C CYS A 459 27.19 -2.55 14.30
N THR A 460 28.35 -3.07 13.91
CA THR A 460 29.28 -2.39 13.00
C THR A 460 28.76 -2.53 11.57
N GLY A 461 28.59 -1.42 10.87
CA GLY A 461 28.00 -1.41 9.52
C GLY A 461 26.47 -1.41 9.47
N ILE A 462 25.78 -1.53 10.62
CA ILE A 462 24.36 -1.19 10.72
C ILE A 462 24.30 0.30 10.97
N GLN A 463 24.11 1.05 9.89
CA GLN A 463 23.66 2.42 10.04
C GLN A 463 22.25 2.33 10.60
N THR A 464 22.12 2.56 11.92
CA THR A 464 20.84 2.83 12.56
C THR A 464 20.11 3.77 11.64
N CYS A 465 18.90 3.38 11.23
CA CYS A 465 18.11 4.30 10.42
C CYS A 465 18.10 5.65 11.12
N THR A 466 18.68 6.64 10.45
CA THR A 466 18.60 8.02 10.89
C THR A 466 17.38 8.56 10.16
N PRO A 467 16.30 8.92 10.89
CA PRO A 467 15.17 9.55 10.24
C PRO A 467 15.63 10.83 9.54
N PRO A 468 15.04 11.20 8.40
CA PRO A 468 15.34 12.48 7.77
C PRO A 468 14.95 13.62 8.72
N ILE A 469 15.58 14.78 8.56
CA ILE A 469 15.13 16.00 9.23
C ILE A 469 14.00 16.58 8.38
N ILE A 470 12.82 16.73 8.99
CA ILE A 470 11.71 17.46 8.38
C ILE A 470 11.87 18.95 8.72
N THR A 471 12.00 19.78 7.69
CA THR A 471 11.86 21.24 7.82
C THR A 471 10.54 21.67 7.18
N ILE A 472 9.75 22.47 7.88
CA ILE A 472 8.49 23.01 7.36
C ILE A 472 8.66 24.52 7.18
N GLU A 473 8.36 24.99 5.98
CA GLU A 473 8.25 26.41 5.66
C GLU A 473 6.82 26.73 5.24
N VAL A 474 6.22 27.73 5.90
CA VAL A 474 4.86 28.19 5.56
C VAL A 474 4.95 29.14 4.38
N GLN A 475 4.10 28.92 3.37
CA GLN A 475 4.06 29.71 2.14
C GLN A 475 2.68 30.32 1.90
N ASP A 476 2.67 31.49 1.27
CA ASP A 476 1.47 32.12 0.74
C ASP A 476 1.00 31.47 -0.58
N VAL A 477 -0.05 32.02 -1.19
CA VAL A 477 -0.59 31.53 -2.48
C VAL A 477 0.37 31.70 -3.67
N ASP A 478 1.39 32.55 -3.53
CA ASP A 478 2.38 32.86 -4.55
C ASP A 478 3.70 32.08 -4.32
N GLY A 479 3.77 31.25 -3.27
CA GLY A 479 4.93 30.44 -2.92
C GLY A 479 6.01 31.19 -2.14
N ASN A 480 5.72 32.38 -1.61
CA ASN A 480 6.69 33.15 -0.83
C ASN A 480 6.72 32.69 0.64
N PRO A 481 7.88 32.71 1.29
CA PRO A 481 8.01 32.45 2.73
C PRO A 481 7.17 33.42 3.56
N MET A 482 6.36 32.90 4.47
CA MET A 482 5.57 33.73 5.39
C MET A 482 6.36 34.02 6.67
N VAL A 483 6.60 35.31 6.96
CA VAL A 483 7.43 35.74 8.11
C VAL A 483 6.63 35.95 9.40
N ASP A 484 5.35 36.36 9.36
CA ASP A 484 4.62 36.72 10.60
C ASP A 484 3.13 36.30 10.69
N CYS A 485 2.27 36.56 9.70
CA CYS A 485 0.82 36.32 9.82
C CYS A 485 0.08 36.16 8.48
N ILE A 486 -1.14 35.59 8.50
CA ILE A 486 -2.00 35.38 7.31
C ILE A 486 -3.16 36.38 7.29
N GLU A 487 -3.51 36.89 6.10
CA GLU A 487 -4.69 37.73 5.91
C GLU A 487 -6.00 36.95 6.13
N GLN A 488 -7.02 37.63 6.67
CA GLN A 488 -8.30 36.99 6.97
C GLN A 488 -8.97 36.46 5.68
N GLY A 489 -9.08 35.13 5.58
CA GLY A 489 -9.72 34.43 4.45
C GLY A 489 -8.75 33.83 3.43
N SER A 490 -7.45 34.09 3.55
CA SER A 490 -6.44 33.49 2.68
C SER A 490 -6.01 32.10 3.17
N PRO A 491 -5.83 31.11 2.28
CA PRO A 491 -5.23 29.83 2.66
C PRO A 491 -3.71 29.98 2.83
N TYR A 492 -3.09 29.00 3.48
CA TYR A 492 -1.63 28.85 3.47
C TYR A 492 -1.22 27.47 2.97
N TYR A 493 0.03 27.35 2.57
CA TYR A 493 0.68 26.12 2.12
C TYR A 493 1.86 25.79 3.04
N ALA A 494 2.23 24.52 3.11
CA ALA A 494 3.37 24.05 3.88
C ALA A 494 4.33 23.31 2.95
N MET A 495 5.49 23.90 2.70
CA MET A 495 6.58 23.24 2.00
C MET A 495 7.35 22.37 2.99
N VAL A 496 7.33 21.07 2.77
CA VAL A 496 7.98 20.06 3.60
C VAL A 496 9.26 19.64 2.89
N THR A 497 10.41 20.02 3.45
CA THR A 497 11.72 19.61 2.95
C THR A 497 12.25 18.46 3.81
N LEU A 498 12.68 17.39 3.15
CA LEU A 498 13.43 16.31 3.78
C LEU A 498 14.91 16.56 3.59
N SER A 499 15.70 16.45 4.65
CA SER A 499 17.16 16.55 4.54
C SER A 499 17.86 15.50 5.40
N GLY A 500 18.89 14.87 4.83
CA GLY A 500 19.61 13.80 5.46
C GLY A 500 18.80 12.51 5.63
N GLY A 501 19.15 11.75 6.66
CA GLY A 501 18.71 10.38 6.83
C GLY A 501 19.58 9.39 6.03
N TYR A 502 19.49 8.10 6.35
CA TYR A 502 20.29 7.08 5.69
C TYR A 502 19.52 5.79 5.48
N GLY A 503 19.81 5.12 4.36
CA GLY A 503 19.25 3.80 4.04
C GLY A 503 17.94 3.82 3.28
N ASN A 504 17.42 4.99 2.89
CA ASN A 504 16.25 5.12 2.03
C ASN A 504 16.55 6.04 0.85
N THR A 505 16.06 5.70 -0.35
CA THR A 505 16.15 6.59 -1.53
C THR A 505 14.90 7.46 -1.69
N SER A 506 13.82 7.12 -1.00
CA SER A 506 12.55 7.85 -0.98
C SER A 506 11.74 7.57 0.30
N TYR A 507 10.78 8.46 0.58
CA TYR A 507 9.94 8.45 1.77
C TYR A 507 8.48 8.63 1.40
N ASN A 508 7.59 7.89 2.06
CA ASN A 508 6.15 8.13 2.05
C ASN A 508 5.83 9.25 3.03
N VAL A 509 5.48 10.43 2.52
CA VAL A 509 5.15 11.62 3.31
C VAL A 509 3.65 11.84 3.32
N SER A 510 3.05 11.95 4.51
CA SER A 510 1.62 12.21 4.68
C SER A 510 1.37 13.39 5.62
N ALA A 511 0.39 14.22 5.30
CA ALA A 511 0.05 15.41 6.07
C ALA A 511 -1.41 15.38 6.52
N ASN A 512 -1.68 15.66 7.81
CA ASN A 512 -3.04 15.72 8.37
C ASN A 512 -3.97 14.54 8.02
N ASN A 513 -3.40 13.32 7.93
CA ASN A 513 -4.07 12.08 7.50
C ASN A 513 -4.50 12.04 6.02
N SER A 514 -3.80 12.77 5.14
CA SER A 514 -3.92 12.60 3.69
C SER A 514 -3.33 11.28 3.22
N ASP A 515 -3.62 10.93 1.97
CA ASP A 515 -2.85 9.90 1.27
C ASP A 515 -1.36 10.26 1.27
N ALA A 516 -0.50 9.23 1.35
CA ALA A 516 0.94 9.41 1.33
C ALA A 516 1.43 9.72 -0.10
N VAL A 517 2.38 10.63 -0.19
CA VAL A 517 3.09 10.99 -1.43
C VAL A 517 4.52 10.50 -1.30
N GLU A 518 5.05 9.86 -2.35
CA GLU A 518 6.45 9.45 -2.41
C GLU A 518 7.33 10.67 -2.73
N VAL A 519 8.25 11.00 -1.83
CA VAL A 519 9.21 12.10 -1.95
C VAL A 519 10.62 11.51 -1.95
N ALA A 520 11.47 11.94 -2.89
CA ALA A 520 12.86 11.49 -2.94
C ALA A 520 13.66 11.96 -1.71
N ALA A 521 14.75 11.25 -1.38
CA ALA A 521 15.67 11.71 -0.35
C ALA A 521 16.31 13.06 -0.75
N ASP A 522 16.45 13.96 0.23
CA ASP A 522 16.94 15.33 0.04
C ASP A 522 16.09 16.19 -0.92
N ASP A 523 14.78 15.90 -1.00
CA ASP A 523 13.80 16.62 -1.83
C ASP A 523 12.66 17.24 -0.98
N PHE A 524 11.73 17.93 -1.63
CA PHE A 524 10.60 18.60 -0.97
C PHE A 524 9.25 18.31 -1.62
N GLU A 525 8.17 18.50 -0.84
CA GLU A 525 6.79 18.43 -1.31
C GLU A 525 5.96 19.54 -0.67
N VAL A 526 5.01 20.12 -1.42
CA VAL A 526 4.17 21.23 -0.94
C VAL A 526 2.76 20.73 -0.66
N PHE A 527 2.32 20.86 0.59
CA PHE A 527 0.97 20.48 1.02
C PHE A 527 0.07 21.72 1.19
N GLY A 528 -1.20 21.59 0.81
CA GLY A 528 -2.20 22.64 0.95
C GLY A 528 -3.23 22.59 -0.18
N PRO A 529 -4.17 23.56 -0.25
CA PRO A 529 -4.33 24.69 0.66
C PRO A 529 -4.90 24.32 2.03
N PHE A 530 -4.43 25.00 3.09
CA PHE A 530 -4.95 24.88 4.46
C PHE A 530 -5.66 26.17 4.93
N THR A 531 -6.72 26.01 5.71
CA THR A 531 -7.44 27.13 6.34
C THR A 531 -6.75 27.55 7.63
N VAL A 532 -6.56 28.86 7.83
CA VAL A 532 -6.06 29.43 9.09
C VAL A 532 -6.90 28.95 10.28
N GLY A 533 -6.23 28.52 11.34
CA GLY A 533 -6.78 27.84 12.51
C GLY A 533 -6.61 26.31 12.48
N THR A 534 -6.18 25.75 11.35
CA THR A 534 -5.86 24.32 11.23
C THR A 534 -4.38 24.10 11.51
N ASN A 535 -4.02 23.27 12.49
CA ASN A 535 -2.61 22.92 12.68
C ASN A 535 -2.14 22.00 11.55
N PHE A 536 -0.86 22.12 11.18
CA PHE A 536 -0.24 21.27 10.18
C PHE A 536 0.62 20.20 10.87
N SER A 537 0.32 18.93 10.61
CA SER A 537 1.09 17.78 11.06
C SER A 537 1.52 16.97 9.87
N VAL A 538 2.79 16.54 9.85
CA VAL A 538 3.35 15.72 8.78
C VAL A 538 4.15 14.56 9.36
N GLY A 539 4.06 13.41 8.71
CA GLY A 539 4.89 12.24 8.98
C GLY A 539 5.61 11.79 7.71
N ALA A 540 6.85 11.33 7.84
CA ALA A 540 7.63 10.73 6.76
C ALA A 540 8.08 9.33 7.19
N MET A 541 7.81 8.32 6.37
CA MET A 541 8.18 6.92 6.57
C MET A 541 9.06 6.42 5.43
N GLY A 542 10.21 5.84 5.73
CA GLY A 542 11.11 5.28 4.71
C GLY A 542 10.46 4.16 3.90
N ILE A 543 10.65 4.14 2.57
CA ILE A 543 10.07 3.11 1.69
C ILE A 543 10.87 1.80 1.74
N GLN A 544 12.20 1.88 1.82
CA GLN A 544 13.07 0.69 1.87
C GLN A 544 13.16 0.11 3.28
N ASN A 545 13.15 0.98 4.28
CA ASN A 545 13.29 0.63 5.68
C ASN A 545 12.15 1.28 6.49
N GLY A 546 10.99 0.61 6.51
CA GLY A 546 9.71 1.11 7.04
C GLY A 546 9.72 1.52 8.52
N ASP A 547 10.78 1.20 9.27
CA ASP A 547 10.97 1.60 10.67
C ASP A 547 11.53 3.04 10.82
N CYS A 548 11.93 3.66 9.70
CA CYS A 548 12.43 5.02 9.60
C CYS A 548 11.31 6.07 9.60
N TYR A 549 10.71 6.31 10.76
CA TYR A 549 9.61 7.29 10.89
C TYR A 549 10.01 8.53 11.67
N VAL A 550 9.63 9.70 11.14
CA VAL A 550 9.67 10.97 11.85
C VAL A 550 8.36 11.70 11.61
N SER A 551 7.89 12.41 12.63
CA SER A 551 6.76 13.32 12.49
C SER A 551 7.01 14.60 13.24
N THR A 552 6.47 15.68 12.71
CA THR A 552 6.50 16.98 13.35
C THR A 552 5.21 17.73 13.05
N SER A 553 4.96 18.79 13.80
CA SER A 553 3.81 19.66 13.58
C SER A 553 4.15 21.11 13.88
N ILE A 554 3.44 21.99 13.19
CA ILE A 554 3.44 23.42 13.46
C ILE A 554 2.02 23.88 13.76
N ASN A 555 1.91 24.86 14.66
CA ASN A 555 0.64 25.53 14.88
C ASN A 555 0.27 26.33 13.63
N SER A 556 -1.04 26.48 13.39
CA SER A 556 -1.51 27.41 12.36
C SER A 556 -0.89 28.80 12.57
N PRO A 557 -0.49 29.51 11.51
CA PRO A 557 -0.12 30.91 11.61
C PRO A 557 -1.29 31.74 12.13
N ALA A 558 -1.00 32.84 12.81
CA ALA A 558 -2.01 33.76 13.32
C ALA A 558 -2.58 34.63 12.19
N PHE A 559 -3.82 35.13 12.38
CA PHE A 559 -4.30 36.22 11.55
C PHE A 559 -3.53 37.50 11.86
N CYS A 560 -3.23 38.29 10.83
CA CYS A 560 -2.74 39.64 11.04
C CYS A 560 -3.77 40.45 11.84
N PRO A 561 -3.35 41.28 12.84
CA PRO A 561 -4.26 42.19 13.51
C PRO A 561 -4.96 43.07 12.46
N PRO A 562 -6.28 43.30 12.56
CA PRO A 562 -6.93 44.23 11.64
C PRO A 562 -6.27 45.60 11.82
N PRO A 563 -5.81 46.25 10.74
CA PRO A 563 -5.23 47.58 10.88
C PRO A 563 -6.33 48.54 11.34
N SER A 564 -6.00 49.36 12.35
CA SER A 564 -6.92 50.36 12.90
C SER A 564 -6.97 51.55 11.95
N ASN A 565 -7.83 51.43 10.94
CA ASN A 565 -7.94 52.41 9.85
C ASN A 565 -8.87 53.59 10.16
N ASP A 566 -9.44 53.62 11.38
CA ASP A 566 -10.25 54.73 11.85
C ASP A 566 -9.82 55.18 13.25
N CYS A 567 -9.93 56.48 13.50
CA CYS A 567 -9.60 57.08 14.80
C CYS A 567 -10.50 56.55 15.94
N ILE A 568 -11.70 56.05 15.63
CA ILE A 568 -12.69 55.62 16.64
C ILE A 568 -12.28 54.30 17.29
N ASN A 569 -11.68 53.39 16.52
CA ASN A 569 -11.21 52.08 16.96
C ASN A 569 -9.67 52.06 17.09
N SER A 570 -9.09 53.18 17.48
CA SER A 570 -7.65 53.32 17.73
C SER A 570 -7.16 52.31 18.77
N ILE A 571 -5.95 51.80 18.57
CA ILE A 571 -5.35 50.81 19.47
C ILE A 571 -4.79 51.52 20.72
N PRO A 572 -5.22 51.18 21.94
CA PRO A 572 -4.73 51.84 23.14
C PRO A 572 -3.27 51.46 23.44
N LEU A 573 -2.45 52.48 23.68
CA LEU A 573 -1.08 52.40 24.16
C LEU A 573 -1.01 52.82 25.62
N SER A 574 -0.11 52.17 26.35
CA SER A 574 0.22 52.43 27.74
C SER A 574 1.70 52.83 27.87
N CYS A 575 2.04 53.48 28.98
CA CYS A 575 3.43 53.79 29.30
C CYS A 575 4.29 52.52 29.32
N GLY A 576 5.40 52.53 28.56
CA GLY A 576 6.32 51.41 28.42
C GLY A 576 5.97 50.43 27.30
N ASP A 577 4.88 50.66 26.55
CA ASP A 577 4.51 49.80 25.43
C ASP A 577 5.53 49.89 24.29
N SER A 578 5.74 48.75 23.63
CA SER A 578 6.49 48.60 22.38
C SER A 578 5.74 47.57 21.53
N VAL A 579 4.95 48.04 20.56
CA VAL A 579 3.94 47.26 19.84
C VAL A 579 4.27 47.24 18.34
N ALA A 580 4.22 46.06 17.72
CA ALA A 580 4.33 45.92 16.27
C ALA A 580 3.01 46.30 15.58
N GLY A 581 3.11 47.01 14.45
CA GLY A 581 2.01 47.39 13.59
C GLY A 581 2.38 47.22 12.11
N THR A 582 1.37 47.22 11.23
CA THR A 582 1.56 47.12 9.78
C THR A 582 0.58 48.02 9.05
N THR A 583 1.03 48.63 7.95
CA THR A 583 0.16 49.38 7.03
C THR A 583 -0.32 48.52 5.86
N LEU A 584 -0.04 47.21 5.80
CA LEU A 584 -0.34 46.35 4.65
C LEU A 584 -1.79 46.42 4.19
N SER A 585 -2.72 46.17 5.10
CA SER A 585 -4.17 46.22 4.82
C SER A 585 -4.81 47.54 5.28
N ALA A 586 -4.00 48.56 5.60
CA ALA A 586 -4.52 49.84 6.06
C ALA A 586 -5.13 50.64 4.90
N THR A 587 -6.23 51.34 5.18
CA THR A 587 -7.00 52.13 4.20
C THR A 587 -6.90 53.61 4.51
N ASN A 588 -7.15 54.45 3.50
CA ASN A 588 -7.19 55.89 3.69
C ASN A 588 -8.34 56.30 4.62
N SER A 589 -8.01 56.91 5.76
CA SER A 589 -8.97 57.38 6.76
C SER A 589 -9.81 58.57 6.29
N GLY A 590 -9.41 59.21 5.19
CA GLY A 590 -10.02 60.45 4.71
C GLY A 590 -9.60 61.70 5.51
N MET A 591 -8.71 61.56 6.50
CA MET A 591 -8.08 62.71 7.17
C MET A 591 -7.09 63.39 6.23
N GLY A 592 -7.00 64.73 6.32
CA GLY A 592 -5.96 65.48 5.62
C GLY A 592 -4.56 65.09 6.11
N SER A 593 -3.54 65.42 5.32
CA SER A 593 -2.16 65.19 5.71
C SER A 593 -1.79 66.01 6.95
N ALA A 594 -0.94 65.45 7.80
CA ALA A 594 -0.42 66.14 8.98
C ALA A 594 0.50 67.31 8.56
N SER A 595 0.75 68.30 9.43
CA SER A 595 1.47 69.51 9.00
C SER A 595 2.90 69.28 8.53
N CYS A 596 3.53 68.18 8.96
CA CYS A 596 4.89 67.81 8.59
C CYS A 596 5.01 67.00 7.29
N SER A 597 3.90 66.58 6.66
CA SER A 597 3.94 65.75 5.44
C SER A 597 2.76 66.03 4.48
N VAL A 598 2.88 65.64 3.20
CA VAL A 598 1.85 65.86 2.17
C VAL A 598 1.56 64.56 1.38
N GLY A 599 0.38 63.95 1.54
CA GLY A 599 0.01 62.73 0.83
C GLY A 599 -1.29 62.05 1.26
N THR A 600 -1.70 61.01 0.52
CA THR A 600 -2.83 60.11 0.84
C THR A 600 -2.33 58.77 1.35
N GLN A 601 -2.89 58.31 2.46
CA GLN A 601 -2.12 57.60 3.48
C GLN A 601 -2.83 56.30 3.89
N LYS A 602 -2.08 55.22 4.10
CA LYS A 602 -2.58 54.01 4.74
C LYS A 602 -2.45 54.22 6.25
N ASP A 603 -3.54 54.64 6.89
CA ASP A 603 -3.50 55.16 8.26
C ASP A 603 -3.62 54.06 9.32
N VAL A 604 -2.80 54.16 10.37
CA VAL A 604 -2.99 53.38 11.60
C VAL A 604 -3.09 54.31 12.80
N PHE A 605 -4.16 54.15 13.59
CA PHE A 605 -4.45 54.99 14.76
C PHE A 605 -4.22 54.26 16.09
N TYR A 606 -3.67 55.00 17.05
CA TYR A 606 -3.46 54.60 18.44
C TYR A 606 -4.03 55.66 19.39
N THR A 607 -4.31 55.27 20.64
CA THR A 607 -4.70 56.18 21.73
C THR A 607 -3.72 56.13 22.86
N LEU A 608 -3.43 57.27 23.49
CA LEU A 608 -2.59 57.34 24.68
C LEU A 608 -3.24 58.25 25.73
N ASP A 609 -3.57 57.68 26.90
CA ASP A 609 -4.04 58.45 28.04
C ASP A 609 -2.86 59.19 28.70
N VAL A 610 -2.96 60.52 28.77
CA VAL A 610 -1.92 61.39 29.35
C VAL A 610 -2.43 62.14 30.57
N LEU A 611 -1.50 62.49 31.47
CA LEU A 611 -1.75 63.30 32.65
C LEU A 611 -1.11 64.66 32.48
N GLU A 612 -1.85 65.72 32.82
CA GLU A 612 -1.38 67.11 32.74
C GLU A 612 0.00 67.29 33.40
N ASN A 613 0.86 68.09 32.77
CA ASN A 613 2.22 68.43 33.22
C ASN A 613 3.23 67.27 33.28
N ASN A 614 2.94 66.13 32.63
CA ASN A 614 3.90 65.04 32.44
C ASN A 614 4.48 65.04 31.03
N GLU A 615 5.75 64.65 30.91
CA GLU A 615 6.47 64.50 29.63
C GLU A 615 6.35 63.08 29.09
N TYR A 616 5.95 62.96 27.82
CA TYR A 616 5.79 61.69 27.11
C TYR A 616 6.66 61.70 25.86
N THR A 617 7.22 60.55 25.49
CA THR A 617 7.94 60.34 24.24
C THR A 617 7.30 59.20 23.49
N VAL A 618 6.90 59.43 22.24
CA VAL A 618 6.36 58.42 21.32
C VAL A 618 7.34 58.27 20.18
N THR A 619 7.74 57.05 19.89
CA THR A 619 8.68 56.72 18.81
C THR A 619 8.10 55.66 17.88
N VAL A 620 8.20 55.86 16.58
CA VAL A 620 7.86 54.88 15.54
C VAL A 620 9.08 54.57 14.68
N VAL A 621 9.32 53.30 14.39
CA VAL A 621 10.42 52.86 13.52
C VAL A 621 9.89 51.80 12.55
N GLY A 622 10.01 52.05 11.24
CA GLY A 622 9.65 51.07 10.21
C GLY A 622 10.87 50.56 9.47
N ALA A 623 11.14 49.25 9.49
CA ALA A 623 12.35 48.71 8.88
C ALA A 623 12.36 48.81 7.34
N ASN A 624 11.19 48.72 6.71
CA ASN A 624 10.97 48.81 5.26
C ASN A 624 9.88 49.85 4.94
N TYR A 625 9.77 50.86 5.80
CA TYR A 625 8.63 51.77 5.88
C TYR A 625 9.11 53.12 6.41
N ASP A 626 8.98 54.16 5.57
CA ASP A 626 9.18 55.54 5.96
C ASP A 626 7.95 56.04 6.71
N ALA A 627 8.06 56.11 8.03
CA ALA A 627 6.95 56.45 8.90
C ALA A 627 6.78 57.97 8.96
N VAL A 628 5.54 58.44 9.00
CA VAL A 628 5.21 59.76 9.55
C VAL A 628 4.51 59.56 10.87
N LEU A 629 4.92 60.30 11.91
CA LEU A 629 4.29 60.24 13.23
C LEU A 629 3.61 61.57 13.55
N ALA A 630 2.33 61.54 13.91
CA ALA A 630 1.57 62.72 14.31
C ALA A 630 0.73 62.46 15.56
N ILE A 631 0.61 63.48 16.43
CA ILE A 631 -0.15 63.42 17.68
C ILE A 631 -1.25 64.49 17.64
N TYR A 632 -2.46 64.12 18.03
CA TYR A 632 -3.64 64.97 18.04
C TYR A 632 -4.35 64.96 19.39
N SER A 633 -4.98 66.08 19.76
CA SER A 633 -5.97 66.16 20.84
C SER A 633 -7.40 66.31 20.30
N GLY A 634 -8.38 66.07 21.17
CA GLY A 634 -9.80 66.15 20.84
C GLY A 634 -10.42 64.83 20.37
N ALA A 635 -11.69 64.89 19.96
CA ALA A 635 -12.43 63.72 19.50
C ALA A 635 -12.30 63.52 17.98
N CYS A 636 -12.41 62.28 17.52
CA CYS A 636 -12.43 61.95 16.09
C CYS A 636 -13.49 62.78 15.34
N GLY A 637 -13.07 63.47 14.28
CA GLY A 637 -13.89 64.42 13.51
C GLY A 637 -13.67 65.90 13.89
N SER A 638 -13.01 66.21 15.01
CA SER A 638 -12.54 67.56 15.35
C SER A 638 -11.15 67.54 16.00
N LEU A 639 -10.26 66.73 15.44
CA LEU A 639 -8.89 66.59 15.94
C LEU A 639 -8.08 67.86 15.71
N THR A 640 -7.30 68.26 16.72
CA THR A 640 -6.33 69.35 16.64
C THR A 640 -4.93 68.76 16.73
N GLU A 641 -4.09 69.01 15.74
CA GLU A 641 -2.71 68.51 15.74
C GLU A 641 -1.90 69.21 16.82
N ILE A 642 -1.22 68.41 17.64
CA ILE A 642 -0.28 68.86 18.68
C ILE A 642 1.11 69.00 18.06
N ASP A 643 1.58 67.92 17.43
CA ASP A 643 2.92 67.85 16.85
C ASP A 643 2.99 66.76 15.77
N CYS A 644 4.00 66.86 14.90
CA CYS A 644 4.20 65.99 13.75
C CYS A 644 5.70 65.91 13.41
N VAL A 645 6.20 64.72 13.12
CA VAL A 645 7.60 64.50 12.70
C VAL A 645 7.68 63.53 11.51
N ASP A 646 8.60 63.87 10.60
CA ASP A 646 9.00 63.15 9.40
C ASP A 646 10.49 63.50 9.15
N ASN A 647 11.40 62.64 9.61
CA ASN A 647 12.85 62.87 9.60
C ASN A 647 13.53 62.41 8.29
N GLY A 648 12.75 62.09 7.25
CA GLY A 648 13.21 62.03 5.86
C GLY A 648 12.96 60.69 5.16
N PHE A 649 13.12 60.72 3.83
CA PHE A 649 12.63 59.70 2.88
C PHE A 649 13.34 58.33 2.84
N THR A 650 13.82 57.81 3.97
CA THR A 650 14.61 56.57 4.01
C THR A 650 14.03 55.57 4.99
N ASP A 651 13.73 54.37 4.53
CA ASP A 651 13.28 53.26 5.38
C ASP A 651 14.25 53.02 6.55
N GLY A 652 13.71 52.69 7.72
CA GLY A 652 14.48 52.38 8.92
C GLY A 652 14.85 53.59 9.79
N VAL A 653 14.44 54.81 9.41
CA VAL A 653 14.63 56.01 10.22
C VAL A 653 13.58 56.06 11.35
N GLU A 654 14.01 56.46 12.54
CA GLU A 654 13.13 56.59 13.70
C GLU A 654 12.43 57.96 13.73
N GLU A 655 11.11 57.94 13.87
CA GLU A 655 10.29 59.11 14.09
C GLU A 655 9.94 59.27 15.56
N THR A 656 10.35 60.36 16.19
CA THR A 656 10.17 60.56 17.64
C THR A 656 9.59 61.93 17.97
N ILE A 657 8.53 61.95 18.78
CA ILE A 657 7.93 63.16 19.34
C ILE A 657 8.02 63.10 20.87
N THR A 658 8.60 64.12 21.49
CA THR A 658 8.60 64.33 22.94
C THR A 658 7.80 65.58 23.27
N PHE A 659 6.76 65.45 24.11
CA PHE A 659 5.87 66.56 24.47
C PHE A 659 5.46 66.53 25.94
N THR A 660 5.12 67.68 26.50
CA THR A 660 4.48 67.81 27.83
C THR A 660 2.97 67.94 27.66
N ALA A 661 2.19 67.07 28.31
CA ALA A 661 0.73 67.07 28.20
C ALA A 661 0.13 68.34 28.82
N ALA A 662 -0.63 69.10 28.04
CA ALA A 662 -1.26 70.35 28.47
C ALA A 662 -2.53 70.16 29.31
N ALA A 663 -3.11 68.97 29.29
CA ALA A 663 -4.28 68.56 30.07
C ALA A 663 -4.27 67.04 30.29
N THR A 664 -5.07 66.56 31.25
CA THR A 664 -5.35 65.13 31.40
C THR A 664 -6.43 64.71 30.42
N GLU A 665 -6.05 64.01 29.36
CA GLU A 665 -6.93 63.60 28.26
C GLU A 665 -6.40 62.36 27.52
N ALA A 666 -7.20 61.81 26.59
CA ALA A 666 -6.76 60.77 25.67
C ALA A 666 -6.31 61.42 24.36
N LEU A 667 -5.05 61.24 23.99
CA LEU A 667 -4.49 61.71 22.73
C LEU A 667 -4.62 60.65 21.65
N ILE A 668 -4.76 61.09 20.40
CA ILE A 668 -4.73 60.22 19.22
C ILE A 668 -3.34 60.28 18.60
N ILE A 669 -2.72 59.14 18.41
CA ILE A 669 -1.46 59.01 17.69
C ILE A 669 -1.75 58.37 16.34
N ARG A 670 -1.22 58.96 15.27
CA ARG A 670 -1.41 58.51 13.89
C ARG A 670 -0.06 58.23 13.27
N THR A 671 0.06 57.08 12.60
CA THR A 671 1.21 56.77 11.74
C THR A 671 0.76 56.35 10.34
N TYR A 672 1.51 56.77 9.32
CA TYR A 672 1.25 56.45 7.92
C TYR A 672 2.52 56.62 7.03
N ASP A 673 2.50 56.04 5.82
CA ASP A 673 3.53 56.22 4.79
C ASP A 673 3.09 57.18 3.68
N TRP A 674 4.08 57.87 3.10
CA TRP A 674 3.97 58.77 1.96
C TRP A 674 4.09 58.06 0.60
N SER A 675 4.85 56.96 0.51
CA SER A 675 5.30 56.31 -0.73
C SER A 675 4.30 55.32 -1.35
N SER A 676 3.09 55.18 -0.79
CA SER A 676 2.06 54.19 -1.17
C SER A 676 2.44 52.72 -0.90
N SER A 677 3.60 52.51 -0.26
CA SER A 677 4.11 51.22 0.13
C SER A 677 3.42 50.76 1.40
N ALA A 678 3.09 49.48 1.47
CA ALA A 678 2.79 48.86 2.74
C ALA A 678 4.09 48.54 3.47
N GLY A 679 4.12 48.66 4.79
CA GLY A 679 5.23 48.15 5.57
C GLY A 679 4.94 48.04 7.06
N ASP A 680 5.85 47.32 7.73
CA ASP A 680 5.76 47.00 9.15
C ASP A 680 6.58 47.99 9.98
N PHE A 681 6.08 48.28 11.19
CA PHE A 681 6.70 49.24 12.10
C PHE A 681 6.55 48.83 13.56
N ILE A 682 7.39 49.40 14.43
CA ILE A 682 7.25 49.33 15.90
C ILE A 682 6.92 50.72 16.42
N ILE A 683 5.85 50.84 17.20
CA ILE A 683 5.52 52.05 17.97
C ILE A 683 5.84 51.81 19.45
N SER A 684 6.48 52.79 20.09
CA SER A 684 6.86 52.71 21.50
C SER A 684 6.52 53.99 22.26
N VAL A 685 6.22 53.85 23.55
CA VAL A 685 5.85 54.96 24.44
C VAL A 685 6.71 54.97 25.69
N THR A 686 7.42 56.06 25.93
CA THR A 686 8.17 56.33 27.16
C THR A 686 7.50 57.46 27.94
N CYS A 687 7.38 57.29 29.26
CA CYS A 687 6.73 58.25 30.17
C CYS A 687 7.71 58.69 31.26
N PRO A 688 7.41 59.73 32.05
CA PRO A 688 8.31 60.18 33.10
C PRO A 688 8.39 59.15 34.22
N THR A 689 9.56 59.01 34.83
CA THR A 689 9.72 58.24 36.07
C THR A 689 9.02 58.97 37.21
N MET A 690 7.73 58.67 37.44
CA MET A 690 6.99 59.24 38.56
C MET A 690 7.50 58.67 39.90
N SER A 691 7.89 59.58 40.79
CA SER A 691 8.16 59.32 42.21
C SER A 691 6.89 58.79 42.88
N ILE A 692 6.97 57.59 43.45
CA ILE A 692 5.90 56.95 44.22
C ILE A 692 5.64 57.79 45.48
N ASN A 693 4.69 58.73 45.42
CA ASN A 693 3.95 59.32 46.54
C ASN A 693 2.97 60.37 45.98
N ASP A 694 1.84 59.91 45.46
CA ASP A 694 0.50 60.49 45.65
C ASP A 694 -0.49 59.80 44.69
N ASN A 695 -1.43 59.07 45.28
CA ASN A 695 -2.73 58.68 44.72
C ASN A 695 -2.81 58.18 43.27
N MET A 696 -2.26 56.99 43.00
CA MET A 696 -2.69 56.17 41.86
C MET A 696 -2.77 54.69 42.23
N MET A 697 -3.98 54.23 42.55
CA MET A 697 -4.36 52.84 42.41
C MET A 697 -5.14 52.67 41.10
N LEU A 698 -4.97 51.49 40.49
CA LEU A 698 -5.71 50.90 39.37
C LEU A 698 -5.05 50.90 37.99
N VAL A 699 -3.75 50.67 37.90
CA VAL A 699 -3.19 50.01 36.71
C VAL A 699 -2.08 49.06 37.12
N GLU A 700 -2.45 47.82 37.42
CA GLU A 700 -1.64 46.67 37.00
C GLU A 700 -2.50 45.40 37.01
N ARG A 701 -2.52 44.75 35.85
CA ARG A 701 -3.31 43.57 35.51
C ARG A 701 -2.87 42.36 36.34
N ARG A 702 -3.82 41.76 37.07
CA ARG A 702 -4.14 40.30 37.13
C ARG A 702 -4.95 39.99 38.40
N LEU A 703 -6.27 40.04 38.29
CA LEU A 703 -7.20 39.55 39.30
C LEU A 703 -7.81 38.23 38.80
N TYR A 704 -7.40 37.10 39.39
CA TYR A 704 -7.96 35.78 39.09
C TYR A 704 -9.04 35.42 40.11
N PRO A 705 -10.33 35.41 39.75
CA PRO A 705 -11.32 34.67 40.53
C PRO A 705 -11.06 33.17 40.30
N ASN A 706 -10.58 32.46 41.32
CA ASN A 706 -10.50 31.00 41.30
C ASN A 706 -11.73 30.44 42.04
N PRO A 707 -12.80 30.02 41.33
CA PRO A 707 -13.98 29.48 41.98
C PRO A 707 -13.63 28.12 42.60
N LEU A 708 -13.69 28.04 43.93
CA LEU A 708 -13.73 26.73 44.60
C LEU A 708 -15.14 26.16 44.41
N ASN A 709 -15.26 24.83 44.30
CA ASN A 709 -16.53 24.10 44.10
C ASN A 709 -17.58 24.33 45.22
N ASP A 710 -17.30 25.20 46.19
CA ASP A 710 -18.14 25.49 47.35
C ASP A 710 -18.75 26.90 47.35
N GLY A 711 -18.70 27.67 46.25
CA GLY A 711 -19.34 28.99 46.18
C GLY A 711 -18.60 30.13 46.89
N THR A 712 -17.30 29.95 47.14
CA THR A 712 -16.39 30.98 47.65
C THR A 712 -15.42 31.41 46.54
N PHE A 713 -15.15 32.72 46.40
CA PHE A 713 -14.10 33.24 45.53
C PHE A 713 -13.28 34.33 46.23
N TYR A 714 -12.02 34.48 45.80
CA TYR A 714 -11.08 35.45 46.35
C TYR A 714 -10.82 36.59 45.36
N ILE A 715 -10.71 37.81 45.88
CA ILE A 715 -10.25 38.97 45.12
C ILE A 715 -8.90 39.39 45.69
N HIS A 716 -7.84 39.35 44.90
CA HIS A 716 -6.51 39.78 45.34
C HIS A 716 -6.45 41.31 45.40
N ALA A 717 -6.15 41.90 46.55
CA ALA A 717 -6.12 43.35 46.74
C ALA A 717 -4.91 43.75 47.61
N PRO A 718 -3.67 43.57 47.11
CA PRO A 718 -2.46 43.70 47.92
C PRO A 718 -2.22 45.12 48.44
N LYS A 719 -2.61 46.14 47.68
CA LYS A 719 -2.49 47.55 48.08
C LYS A 719 -3.55 48.01 49.10
N LEU A 720 -4.50 47.15 49.45
CA LEU A 720 -5.60 47.44 50.38
C LEU A 720 -5.52 46.59 51.65
N ASN A 721 -4.42 45.88 51.90
CA ASN A 721 -4.31 44.96 53.04
C ASN A 721 -4.47 45.70 54.39
N GLY A 722 -5.43 45.27 55.21
CA GLY A 722 -5.81 45.94 56.45
C GLY A 722 -6.96 46.95 56.34
N GLU A 723 -7.39 47.29 55.11
CA GLU A 723 -8.52 48.20 54.85
C GLU A 723 -9.86 47.48 54.72
N GLN A 724 -10.96 48.25 54.74
CA GLN A 724 -12.31 47.77 54.43
C GLN A 724 -12.77 48.21 53.04
N VAL A 725 -13.36 47.29 52.28
CA VAL A 725 -13.90 47.55 50.94
C VAL A 725 -15.35 47.09 50.84
N VAL A 726 -16.17 47.80 50.07
CA VAL A 726 -17.54 47.39 49.76
C VAL A 726 -17.51 46.51 48.51
N VAL A 727 -18.05 45.29 48.60
CA VAL A 727 -18.18 44.37 47.47
C VAL A 727 -19.64 44.22 47.11
N ASN A 728 -19.99 44.55 45.87
CA ASN A 728 -21.34 44.43 45.30
C ASN A 728 -21.34 43.49 44.09
N ILE A 729 -22.17 42.46 44.08
CA ILE A 729 -22.33 41.50 42.98
C ILE A 729 -23.71 41.65 42.38
N THR A 730 -23.81 41.76 41.06
CA THR A 730 -25.07 41.75 40.31
C THR A 730 -25.07 40.67 39.24
N ASP A 731 -26.23 40.13 38.89
CA ASP A 731 -26.39 39.27 37.72
C ASP A 731 -26.45 40.07 36.40
N MET A 732 -26.56 39.39 35.27
CA MET A 732 -26.70 39.99 33.93
C MET A 732 -27.96 40.86 33.78
N ALA A 733 -28.98 40.67 34.62
CA ALA A 733 -30.18 41.51 34.63
C ALA A 733 -30.04 42.72 35.58
N GLY A 734 -28.86 42.92 36.18
CA GLY A 734 -28.59 44.00 37.13
C GLY A 734 -29.17 43.76 38.53
N ARG A 735 -29.69 42.56 38.82
CA ARG A 735 -30.22 42.23 40.15
C ARG A 735 -29.07 42.01 41.11
N GLN A 736 -29.11 42.70 42.25
CA GLN A 736 -28.10 42.60 43.29
C GLN A 736 -28.17 41.26 44.02
N ILE A 737 -27.09 40.50 43.95
CA ILE A 737 -26.94 39.17 44.57
C ILE A 737 -26.18 39.25 45.90
N PHE A 738 -25.23 40.18 46.01
CA PHE A 738 -24.42 40.36 47.21
C PHE A 738 -24.04 41.83 47.35
N ASN A 739 -24.07 42.38 48.55
CA ASN A 739 -23.53 43.72 48.83
C ASN A 739 -23.14 43.79 50.30
N ASN A 740 -21.84 43.81 50.58
CA ASN A 740 -21.34 43.86 51.94
C ASN A 740 -19.96 44.52 52.01
N THR A 741 -19.63 45.06 53.18
CA THR A 741 -18.30 45.58 53.48
C THR A 741 -17.45 44.44 54.04
N LEU A 742 -16.30 44.19 53.42
CA LEU A 742 -15.39 43.12 53.77
C LEU A 742 -13.99 43.68 54.03
N SER A 743 -13.31 43.10 55.02
CA SER A 743 -11.91 43.43 55.30
C SER A 743 -11.00 42.73 54.30
N VAL A 744 -9.90 43.39 53.94
CA VAL A 744 -8.81 42.79 53.18
C VAL A 744 -7.79 42.20 54.15
N THR A 745 -7.59 40.88 54.07
CA THR A 745 -6.64 40.14 54.92
C THR A 745 -5.74 39.28 54.04
N ASP A 746 -4.45 39.23 54.35
CA ASP A 746 -3.43 38.52 53.56
C ASP A 746 -3.43 38.90 52.07
N ASN A 747 -3.61 40.19 51.79
CA ASN A 747 -3.70 40.75 50.44
C ASN A 747 -4.92 40.26 49.64
N LYS A 748 -6.00 39.80 50.30
CA LYS A 748 -7.19 39.26 49.62
C LYS A 748 -8.49 39.63 50.33
N VAL A 749 -9.56 39.72 49.55
CA VAL A 749 -10.95 39.77 50.03
C VAL A 749 -11.56 38.41 49.78
N THR A 750 -12.13 37.80 50.82
CA THR A 750 -12.82 36.50 50.70
C THR A 750 -14.33 36.73 50.63
N VAL A 751 -14.96 36.30 49.54
CA VAL A 751 -16.40 36.45 49.33
C VAL A 751 -17.04 35.05 49.30
N SER A 752 -17.99 34.79 50.21
CA SER A 752 -18.74 33.53 50.23
C SER A 752 -20.22 33.79 49.94
N VAL A 753 -20.71 33.16 48.87
CA VAL A 753 -22.08 33.30 48.34
C VAL A 753 -22.66 31.91 48.08
N LYS A 754 -22.42 31.01 49.04
CA LYS A 754 -22.59 29.55 48.98
C LYS A 754 -23.85 29.04 48.28
N ASP A 755 -24.99 29.72 48.44
CA ASP A 755 -26.28 29.26 47.92
C ASP A 755 -26.95 30.22 46.91
N ALA A 756 -26.28 31.29 46.47
CA ALA A 756 -26.92 32.40 45.74
C ALA A 756 -26.58 32.51 44.24
N LEU A 757 -25.60 31.75 43.75
CA LEU A 757 -25.11 31.86 42.36
C LEU A 757 -25.45 30.60 41.55
N THR A 758 -26.20 30.76 40.47
CA THR A 758 -26.38 29.76 39.40
C THR A 758 -25.24 29.83 38.38
N SER A 759 -25.12 28.88 37.46
CA SER A 759 -24.22 29.03 36.31
C SER A 759 -24.63 30.27 35.50
N GLY A 760 -23.66 31.11 35.13
CA GLY A 760 -23.92 32.38 34.46
C GLY A 760 -22.83 33.44 34.66
N MET A 761 -23.00 34.58 33.99
CA MET A 761 -22.12 35.74 34.17
C MET A 761 -22.64 36.69 35.26
N TYR A 762 -21.70 37.23 36.03
CA TYR A 762 -21.92 38.16 37.13
C TYR A 762 -20.98 39.36 37.02
N PHE A 763 -21.44 40.50 37.52
CA PHE A 763 -20.62 41.71 37.68
C PHE A 763 -20.26 41.88 39.15
N VAL A 764 -18.97 41.94 39.47
CA VAL A 764 -18.45 42.16 40.82
C VAL A 764 -17.85 43.56 40.88
N THR A 765 -18.41 44.42 41.72
CA THR A 765 -17.97 45.80 41.92
C THR A 765 -17.35 45.95 43.29
N LEU A 766 -16.10 46.42 43.35
CA LEU A 766 -15.41 46.82 44.57
C LEU A 766 -15.48 48.33 44.71
N LYS A 767 -15.80 48.85 45.90
CA LYS A 767 -15.75 50.27 46.22
C LYS A 767 -14.92 50.54 47.46
N HIS A 768 -14.08 51.56 47.42
CA HIS A 768 -13.30 52.04 48.56
C HIS A 768 -13.01 53.54 48.37
N ALA A 769 -13.10 54.31 49.45
CA ALA A 769 -12.81 55.76 49.46
C ALA A 769 -13.48 56.62 48.35
N GLY A 770 -14.64 56.20 47.84
CA GLY A 770 -15.38 56.91 46.79
C GLY A 770 -15.12 56.42 45.36
N GLU A 771 -14.13 55.55 45.17
CA GLU A 771 -13.81 54.94 43.89
C GLU A 771 -14.47 53.57 43.74
N SER A 772 -14.75 53.15 42.50
CA SER A 772 -15.32 51.83 42.22
C SER A 772 -14.71 51.16 41.00
N SER A 773 -14.45 49.86 41.09
CA SER A 773 -14.00 49.01 39.97
C SER A 773 -14.93 47.82 39.80
N THR A 774 -15.34 47.53 38.56
CA THR A 774 -16.27 46.43 38.25
C THR A 774 -15.63 45.40 37.32
N PHE A 775 -15.80 44.13 37.64
CA PHE A 775 -15.24 42.97 36.94
C PHE A 775 -16.35 42.03 36.47
N ARG A 776 -16.16 41.35 35.34
CA ARG A 776 -17.06 40.27 34.89
C ARG A 776 -16.49 38.92 35.32
N VAL A 777 -17.33 38.08 35.91
CA VAL A 777 -16.97 36.74 36.38
C VAL A 777 -17.99 35.74 35.85
N MET A 778 -17.52 34.63 35.28
CA MET A 778 -18.39 33.54 34.81
C MET A 778 -18.31 32.37 35.80
N LYS A 779 -19.46 31.93 36.31
CA LYS A 779 -19.61 30.64 36.99
C LYS A 779 -20.05 29.62 35.95
N LYS A 780 -19.19 28.61 35.68
CA LYS A 780 -19.53 27.47 34.83
C LYS A 780 -20.54 26.57 35.54
#